data_AF-A0A2N4S539-F1
#
_entry.id   AF-A0A2N4S539-F1
#
_cell.length_a   1.000
_cell.length_b   1.000
_cell.length_c   1.000
_cell.angle_alpha   90.00
_cell.angle_beta   90.00
_cell.angle_gamma   90.00
#
_symmetry.space_group_name_H-M   'P 1'
#
loop_
_entity.id
_entity.type
_entity.pdbx_description
1 polymer ?
#
loop_
_entity_poly.entity_id
_entity_poly.type
_entity_poly.pdbx_seq_one_letter_code
_entity_poly.pdbx_strand_id
1 'polypeptide(L)'
;MFLKPVIKHRKGANGKDERYVYFRLSESYRDSRGKVHQRMIMGLGELLELPEQSQLDKLIEVLNDMVLRHQLPLCEDTAVMDIAHKVYEELKRLNRIGEIKRVEEDRQKHIQEQPVRENNSSPVSEYVTINADSVKNLHARTIGAEQVCISTLEKLKVRDFLKSKGWKKRDIDIALVQIACRAIYPYSELRTVKVLRENSAVCEIVGIDPFTITKDDLYRSAHNLYGLHEDLEMWLYNRTRSLFAMDDKILLFDLTNTYFEGRMSDSELCRYGRSKEKRSDCPLVALGAVVNTEGMLVRSRIFEGNRADCKTLQQVIGSLEGSTTCDTHSKIVVMDAGISTKENLDWLKANGYKYITVMRSAGVRYTTIDNTRKTVTDNKGQQIELQKVRVEGLSDTVLLVDSELKTRKEQSMYRRACQVYEEGLKAIESGIHRKGGTKKRDAVNLRLGRLKERSFGVHNDYEVTFEYDEKDITRSMSWKKKEARSQLTESSHGKYLIETNMDENEEENIWQFYNVIRMVEETFRILKTDLDIRPVYHKTDEGIKAHLHLAILAYWVVSSAQYQLKKKDIRHEWNELVRVMKTQVVVTTRATRNDGARIEIRQCTEPEEKLNQILAALDIKTPLIRRKKFVWHPKAPPQKNIHSFTGT
;
A
#
# COMPACT_ATOMS: atom_id res chain seq x y z
N MET A 1 -4.40 41.24 32.73
CA MET A 1 -4.85 42.64 32.99
C MET A 1 -4.93 43.47 31.71
N PHE A 2 -5.55 44.66 31.71
CA PHE A 2 -5.58 45.62 30.58
C PHE A 2 -5.71 47.09 31.02
N LEU A 3 -5.34 48.04 30.15
CA LEU A 3 -5.55 49.49 30.35
C LEU A 3 -6.91 49.93 29.83
N LYS A 4 -7.63 50.71 30.63
CA LYS A 4 -8.88 51.36 30.22
C LYS A 4 -8.70 52.88 30.23
N PRO A 5 -8.74 53.56 29.06
CA PRO A 5 -8.72 55.02 29.02
C PRO A 5 -10.05 55.58 29.49
N VAL A 6 -10.00 56.64 30.31
CA VAL A 6 -11.16 57.37 30.80
C VAL A 6 -10.92 58.86 30.58
N ILE A 7 -11.82 59.52 29.85
CA ILE A 7 -11.74 60.97 29.64
C ILE A 7 -12.15 61.67 30.94
N LYS A 8 -11.30 62.57 31.43
CA LYS A 8 -11.56 63.43 32.59
C LYS A 8 -11.44 64.90 32.20
N HIS A 9 -12.02 65.76 33.03
CA HIS A 9 -12.01 67.21 32.85
C HIS A 9 -11.27 67.85 34.04
N ARG A 10 -10.39 68.81 33.77
CA ARG A 10 -9.78 69.68 34.78
C ARG A 10 -9.92 71.15 34.35
N LYS A 11 -10.00 72.08 35.31
CA LYS A 11 -9.94 73.50 34.97
C LYS A 11 -8.50 73.86 34.62
N GLY A 12 -8.27 74.32 33.40
CA GLY A 12 -6.98 74.86 32.96
C GLY A 12 -6.67 76.18 33.63
N ALA A 13 -5.41 76.65 33.53
CA ALA A 13 -4.95 77.92 34.11
C ALA A 13 -5.78 79.14 33.66
N ASN A 14 -6.53 79.00 32.56
CA ASN A 14 -7.36 80.05 31.94
C ASN A 14 -8.85 79.95 32.35
N GLY A 15 -9.20 79.10 33.32
CA GLY A 15 -10.58 78.91 33.81
C GLY A 15 -11.51 78.08 32.90
N LYS A 16 -11.02 77.57 31.76
CA LYS A 16 -11.75 76.69 30.83
C LYS A 16 -11.54 75.21 31.17
N ASP A 17 -12.55 74.38 30.92
CA ASP A 17 -12.47 72.92 31.11
C ASP A 17 -11.59 72.27 30.02
N GLU A 18 -10.45 71.73 30.44
CA GLU A 18 -9.54 70.95 29.62
C GLU A 18 -9.84 69.46 29.75
N ARG A 19 -9.98 68.78 28.61
CA ARG A 19 -10.15 67.32 28.54
C ARG A 19 -8.79 66.64 28.52
N TYR A 20 -8.62 65.61 29.34
CA TYR A 20 -7.41 64.78 29.35
C TYR A 20 -7.76 63.29 29.51
N VAL A 21 -6.87 62.41 29.05
CA VAL A 21 -7.05 60.95 29.12
C VAL A 21 -6.38 60.42 30.38
N TYR A 22 -7.15 59.70 31.20
CA TYR A 22 -6.68 59.07 32.43
C TYR A 22 -6.77 57.55 32.30
N PHE A 23 -5.65 56.85 32.42
CA PHE A 23 -5.60 55.40 32.30
C PHE A 23 -5.88 54.71 33.64
N ARG A 24 -6.63 53.62 33.58
CA ARG A 24 -6.91 52.73 34.71
C ARG A 24 -6.44 51.32 34.39
N LEU A 25 -5.65 50.73 35.26
CA LEU A 25 -5.36 49.30 35.21
C LEU A 25 -6.59 48.55 35.68
N SER A 26 -7.11 47.67 34.83
CA SER A 26 -8.32 46.89 35.10
C SER A 26 -8.07 45.41 34.82
N GLU A 27 -8.87 44.56 35.45
CA GLU A 27 -8.91 43.14 35.13
C GLU A 27 -10.34 42.69 34.81
N SER A 28 -10.41 41.69 33.92
CA SER A 28 -11.65 41.01 33.59
C SER A 28 -11.69 39.70 34.36
N TYR A 29 -12.79 39.44 35.05
CA TYR A 29 -13.04 38.17 35.75
C TYR A 29 -14.44 37.66 35.40
N ARG A 30 -14.70 36.38 35.62
CA ARG A 30 -16.05 35.80 35.46
C ARG A 30 -16.67 35.57 36.83
N ASP A 31 -17.96 35.87 36.97
CA ASP A 31 -18.71 35.48 38.16
C ASP A 31 -19.01 33.97 38.17
N SER A 32 -19.61 33.47 39.25
CA SER A 32 -20.00 32.06 39.39
C SER A 32 -21.02 31.57 38.34
N ARG A 33 -21.62 32.48 37.56
CA ARG A 33 -22.54 32.20 36.46
C ARG A 33 -21.85 32.31 35.09
N GLY A 34 -20.54 32.48 35.06
CA GLY A 34 -19.73 32.60 33.84
C GLY A 34 -19.84 33.95 33.13
N LYS A 35 -20.50 34.95 33.72
CA LYS A 35 -20.65 36.29 33.12
C LYS A 35 -19.39 37.11 33.35
N VAL A 36 -18.90 37.76 32.30
CA VAL A 36 -17.68 38.58 32.34
C VAL A 36 -17.97 39.93 33.00
N HIS A 37 -17.22 40.26 34.03
CA HIS A 37 -17.21 41.56 34.72
C HIS A 37 -15.82 42.18 34.66
N GLN A 38 -15.76 43.51 34.78
CA GLN A 38 -14.50 44.26 34.85
C GLN A 38 -14.40 44.95 36.21
N ARG A 39 -13.27 44.80 36.90
CA ARG A 39 -12.96 45.58 38.11
C ARG A 39 -11.69 46.39 37.93
N MET A 40 -11.69 47.59 38.51
CA MET A 40 -10.53 48.49 38.51
C MET A 40 -9.52 48.02 39.56
N ILE A 41 -8.27 47.84 39.14
CA ILE A 41 -7.15 47.52 40.02
C ILE A 41 -6.55 48.80 40.57
N MET A 42 -6.13 49.74 39.71
CA MET A 42 -5.62 51.04 40.15
C MET A 42 -5.73 52.10 39.05
N GLY A 43 -5.58 53.37 39.43
CA GLY A 43 -5.44 54.48 38.49
C GLY A 43 -3.97 54.75 38.18
N LEU A 44 -3.63 54.88 36.90
CA LEU A 44 -2.25 55.07 36.43
C LEU A 44 -1.94 56.50 35.98
N GLY A 45 -2.91 57.42 36.04
CA GLY A 45 -2.69 58.79 35.61
C GLY A 45 -2.76 58.97 34.09
N GLU A 46 -2.13 60.03 33.60
CA GLU A 46 -2.14 60.42 32.19
C GLU A 46 -1.10 59.66 31.35
N LEU A 47 -0.13 59.01 31.99
CA LEU A 47 0.97 58.28 31.36
C LEU A 47 1.64 59.09 30.23
N LEU A 48 1.88 60.39 30.45
CA LEU A 48 2.52 61.30 29.48
C LEU A 48 3.93 60.84 29.06
N GLU A 49 4.55 59.98 29.87
CA GLU A 49 5.84 59.33 29.65
C GLU A 49 5.78 58.24 28.56
N LEU A 50 4.59 57.74 28.21
CA LEU A 50 4.34 56.72 27.18
C LEU A 50 3.38 57.25 26.11
N PRO A 51 3.86 58.10 25.18
CA PRO A 51 3.00 58.76 24.19
C PRO A 51 2.46 57.79 23.13
N GLU A 52 3.12 56.66 22.86
CA GLU A 52 2.70 55.71 21.84
C GLU A 52 1.82 54.59 22.39
N GLN A 53 0.79 54.22 21.63
CA GLN A 53 -0.06 53.06 21.95
C GLN A 53 0.75 51.75 22.04
N SER A 54 1.81 51.62 21.23
CA SER A 54 2.74 50.48 21.25
C SER A 54 3.42 50.29 22.61
N GLN A 55 3.73 51.39 23.30
CA GLN A 55 4.36 51.40 24.62
C GLN A 55 3.35 51.09 25.73
N LEU A 56 2.11 51.56 25.60
CA LEU A 56 1.02 51.22 26.51
C LEU A 56 0.67 49.72 26.46
N ASP A 57 0.71 49.12 25.27
CA ASP A 57 0.49 47.68 25.09
C ASP A 57 1.66 46.86 25.69
N LYS A 58 2.91 47.29 25.44
CA LYS A 58 4.11 46.71 26.06
C LYS A 58 4.08 46.82 27.60
N LEU A 59 3.61 47.94 28.15
CA LEU A 59 3.47 48.11 29.61
C LEU A 59 2.57 47.03 30.22
N ILE A 60 1.45 46.71 29.56
CA ILE A 60 0.55 45.64 30.02
C ILE A 60 1.20 44.25 29.90
N GLU A 61 1.91 44.00 28.81
CA GLU A 61 2.64 42.75 28.62
C GLU A 61 3.68 42.52 29.73
N VAL A 62 4.53 43.54 29.97
CA VAL A 62 5.55 43.54 31.03
C VAL A 62 4.89 43.37 32.41
N LEU A 63 3.82 44.10 32.72
CA LEU A 63 3.12 43.99 34.01
C LEU A 63 2.48 42.61 34.23
N ASN A 64 1.89 42.02 33.19
CA ASN A 64 1.33 40.67 33.28
C ASN A 64 2.44 39.64 33.55
N ASP A 65 3.58 39.76 32.87
CA ASP A 65 4.73 38.86 33.10
C ASP A 65 5.34 39.05 34.50
N MET A 66 5.48 40.29 34.99
CA MET A 66 5.95 40.57 36.34
C MET A 66 5.03 39.96 37.41
N VAL A 67 3.70 40.07 37.25
CA VAL A 67 2.70 39.51 38.17
C VAL A 67 2.67 37.98 38.14
N LEU A 68 2.81 37.35 36.96
CA LEU A 68 2.77 35.90 36.82
C LEU A 68 4.06 35.22 37.27
N ARG A 69 5.21 35.76 36.85
CA ARG A 69 6.52 35.10 36.95
C ARG A 69 7.39 35.59 38.10
N HIS A 70 7.04 36.70 38.75
CA HIS A 70 7.86 37.36 39.78
C HIS A 70 9.29 37.68 39.33
N GLN A 71 9.51 37.87 38.02
CA GLN A 71 10.80 38.19 37.42
C GLN A 71 10.66 39.47 36.58
N LEU A 72 11.73 40.26 36.49
CA LEU A 72 11.79 41.39 35.55
C LEU A 72 11.87 40.84 34.11
N PRO A 73 10.92 41.19 33.23
CA PRO A 73 11.05 40.91 31.81
C PRO A 73 12.20 41.74 31.21
N LEU A 74 12.87 41.20 30.19
CA LEU A 74 13.79 41.97 29.36
C LEU A 74 12.95 42.86 28.44
N CYS A 75 12.90 44.16 28.73
CA CYS A 75 12.31 45.17 27.85
C CYS A 75 13.33 46.28 27.63
N GLU A 76 13.63 46.58 26.37
CA GLU A 76 14.62 47.60 25.97
C GLU A 76 14.10 49.03 26.17
N ASP A 77 12.79 49.20 26.36
CA ASP A 77 12.16 50.50 26.60
C ASP A 77 12.22 50.85 28.09
N THR A 78 13.17 51.72 28.45
CA THR A 78 13.44 52.13 29.82
C THR A 78 12.25 52.85 30.46
N ALA A 79 11.48 53.64 29.71
CA ALA A 79 10.31 54.33 30.22
C ALA A 79 9.17 53.36 30.59
N VAL A 80 8.93 52.35 29.74
CA VAL A 80 7.96 51.28 30.02
C VAL A 80 8.38 50.49 31.27
N MET A 81 9.67 50.16 31.39
CA MET A 81 10.18 49.40 32.53
C MET A 81 10.10 50.16 33.85
N ASP A 82 10.42 51.45 33.85
CA ASP A 82 10.35 52.29 35.05
C ASP A 82 8.92 52.42 35.58
N ILE A 83 7.95 52.62 34.67
CA ILE A 83 6.53 52.68 35.03
C ILE A 83 6.04 51.30 35.48
N ALA A 84 6.40 50.23 34.77
CA ALA A 84 6.04 48.87 35.15
C ALA A 84 6.58 48.52 36.56
N HIS A 85 7.80 48.94 36.88
CA HIS A 85 8.40 48.77 38.21
C HIS A 85 7.61 49.47 39.31
N LYS A 86 7.31 50.77 39.11
CA LYS A 86 6.54 51.57 40.06
C LYS A 86 5.17 50.94 40.32
N VAL A 87 4.48 50.56 39.26
CA VAL A 87 3.15 49.94 39.32
C VAL A 87 3.21 48.57 40.01
N TYR A 88 4.21 47.74 39.69
CA TYR A 88 4.37 46.42 40.31
C TYR A 88 4.69 46.50 41.81
N GLU A 89 5.58 47.40 42.24
CA GLU A 89 5.86 47.63 43.66
C GLU A 89 4.64 48.17 44.40
N GLU A 90 3.83 49.01 43.77
CA GLU A 90 2.58 49.49 44.38
C GLU A 90 1.52 48.38 44.48
N LEU A 91 1.41 47.50 43.47
CA LEU A 91 0.55 46.30 43.54
C LEU A 91 1.00 45.34 44.66
N LYS A 92 2.30 45.21 44.88
CA LYS A 92 2.90 44.42 45.96
C LYS A 92 2.56 45.03 47.32
N ARG A 93 2.71 46.35 47.46
CA ARG A 93 2.34 47.09 48.68
C ARG A 93 0.86 46.94 49.03
N LEU A 94 -0.02 46.92 48.03
CA LEU A 94 -1.46 46.74 48.21
C LEU A 94 -1.88 45.26 48.41
N ASN A 95 -0.92 44.32 48.41
CA ASN A 95 -1.14 42.87 48.51
C ASN A 95 -2.12 42.30 47.45
N ARG A 96 -2.18 42.93 46.27
CA ARG A 96 -3.13 42.59 45.19
C ARG A 96 -2.58 41.58 44.17
N ILE A 97 -1.28 41.29 44.22
CA ILE A 97 -0.60 40.40 43.26
C ILE A 97 -1.18 38.97 43.30
N GLY A 98 -1.45 38.45 44.50
CA GLY A 98 -1.95 37.07 44.66
C GLY A 98 -3.36 36.86 44.08
N GLU A 99 -4.24 37.85 44.17
CA GLU A 99 -5.58 37.80 43.58
C GLU A 99 -5.52 37.85 42.05
N ILE A 100 -4.72 38.77 41.50
CA ILE A 100 -4.57 38.96 40.05
C ILE A 100 -3.96 37.70 39.40
N LYS A 101 -2.97 37.09 40.06
CA LYS A 101 -2.32 35.87 39.59
C LYS A 101 -3.30 34.70 39.46
N ARG A 102 -4.18 34.49 40.43
CA ARG A 102 -5.21 33.42 40.38
C ARG A 102 -6.14 33.61 39.19
N VAL A 103 -6.60 34.85 38.95
CA VAL A 103 -7.52 35.17 37.85
C VAL A 103 -6.86 34.94 36.47
N GLU A 104 -5.57 35.29 36.32
CA GLU A 104 -4.86 35.11 35.05
C GLU A 104 -4.45 33.63 34.82
N GLU A 105 -4.12 32.88 35.87
CA GLU A 105 -3.91 31.42 35.80
C GLU A 105 -5.19 30.67 35.39
N ASP A 106 -6.36 31.05 35.93
CA ASP A 106 -7.65 30.48 35.54
C ASP A 106 -8.01 30.82 34.09
N ARG A 107 -7.65 32.02 33.61
CA ARG A 107 -7.81 32.42 32.21
C ARG A 107 -6.95 31.58 31.27
N GLN A 108 -5.69 31.29 31.62
CA GLN A 108 -4.80 30.46 30.81
C GLN A 108 -5.25 29.00 30.74
N LYS A 109 -5.79 28.44 31.83
CA LYS A 109 -6.35 27.08 31.85
C LYS A 109 -7.54 26.93 30.88
N HIS A 110 -8.44 27.92 30.83
CA HIS A 110 -9.59 27.87 29.91
C HIS A 110 -9.22 28.10 28.43
N ILE A 111 -8.10 28.76 28.12
CA ILE A 111 -7.63 28.94 26.74
C ILE A 111 -7.04 27.62 26.17
N GLN A 112 -6.53 26.71 27.01
CA GLN A 112 -6.01 25.40 26.56
C GLN A 112 -7.09 24.40 26.14
N GLU A 113 -8.37 24.64 26.45
CA GLU A 113 -9.48 23.70 26.21
C GLU A 113 -10.30 23.99 24.93
N GLN A 114 -9.92 24.98 24.11
CA GLN A 114 -10.60 25.25 22.82
C GLN A 114 -9.65 25.15 21.60
N PRO A 115 -10.13 24.63 20.44
CA PRO A 115 -9.32 24.45 19.24
C PRO A 115 -9.06 25.81 18.56
N VAL A 116 -7.80 26.24 18.51
CA VAL A 116 -7.39 27.52 17.92
C VAL A 116 -7.37 27.41 16.39
N ARG A 117 -8.09 28.31 15.72
CA ARG A 117 -7.89 28.69 14.31
C ARG A 117 -6.66 29.60 14.22
N GLU A 118 -5.76 29.28 13.30
CA GLU A 118 -4.52 30.01 13.03
C GLU A 118 -4.80 31.46 12.59
N ASN A 119 -4.12 32.41 13.23
CA ASN A 119 -3.78 33.69 12.63
C ASN A 119 -2.27 33.84 12.66
N ASN A 120 -1.73 34.22 11.50
CA ASN A 120 -0.33 34.45 11.22
C ASN A 120 0.27 35.52 12.13
N SER A 121 1.08 35.11 13.10
CA SER A 121 2.17 35.90 13.65
C SER A 121 3.43 35.05 13.57
N SER A 122 4.49 35.58 12.98
CA SER A 122 5.80 34.95 12.85
C SER A 122 6.21 34.24 14.15
N PRO A 123 6.73 33.01 14.11
CA PRO A 123 7.03 32.26 15.32
C PRO A 123 8.16 32.97 16.06
N VAL A 124 7.84 33.58 17.21
CA VAL A 124 8.84 33.95 18.21
C VAL A 124 9.59 32.68 18.54
N SER A 125 10.87 32.59 18.15
CA SER A 125 11.69 31.42 18.39
C SER A 125 11.91 31.28 19.90
N GLU A 126 11.14 30.37 20.52
CA GLU A 126 11.32 29.99 21.91
C GLU A 126 12.63 29.20 22.05
N TYR A 127 13.74 29.91 22.27
CA TYR A 127 15.02 29.28 22.56
C TYR A 127 15.01 28.69 23.97
N VAL A 128 15.42 27.42 24.08
CA VAL A 128 15.57 26.76 25.37
C VAL A 128 16.98 26.22 25.49
N THR A 129 17.70 26.68 26.51
CA THR A 129 19.03 26.17 26.83
C THR A 129 18.94 24.77 27.41
N ILE A 130 19.67 23.83 26.79
CA ILE A 130 19.76 22.44 27.21
C ILE A 130 21.22 22.07 27.44
N ASN A 131 21.46 21.11 28.33
CA ASN A 131 22.74 20.44 28.44
C ASN A 131 22.92 19.52 27.22
N ALA A 132 23.86 19.84 26.34
CA ALA A 132 24.14 19.08 25.12
C ALA A 132 24.50 17.61 25.39
N ASP A 133 25.25 17.32 26.47
CA ASP A 133 25.66 15.95 26.83
C ASP A 133 24.48 15.09 27.32
N SER A 134 23.36 15.73 27.66
CA SER A 134 22.15 15.04 28.12
C SER A 134 21.22 14.60 26.98
N VAL A 135 21.52 15.01 25.73
CA VAL A 135 20.68 14.73 24.56
C VAL A 135 20.70 13.23 24.24
N LYS A 136 19.51 12.62 24.19
CA LYS A 136 19.31 11.21 23.84
C LYS A 136 18.19 11.05 22.84
N ASN A 137 18.39 10.20 21.85
CA ASN A 137 17.36 9.79 20.90
C ASN A 137 16.77 8.44 21.32
N LEU A 138 15.46 8.39 21.49
CA LEU A 138 14.71 7.26 22.03
C LEU A 138 13.54 6.90 21.11
N HIS A 139 13.09 5.65 21.20
CA HIS A 139 11.87 5.18 20.55
C HIS A 139 11.77 5.52 19.05
N ALA A 140 12.87 5.30 18.33
CA ALA A 140 12.94 5.46 16.88
C ALA A 140 12.05 4.42 16.19
N ARG A 141 11.18 4.88 15.29
CA ARG A 141 10.25 4.03 14.54
C ARG A 141 10.17 4.48 13.08
N THR A 142 9.98 3.55 12.14
CA THR A 142 9.74 3.87 10.73
C THR A 142 8.40 4.56 10.56
N ILE A 143 8.33 5.53 9.65
CA ILE A 143 7.08 6.27 9.39
C ILE A 143 6.81 6.55 7.91
N GLY A 144 7.82 6.64 7.05
CA GLY A 144 7.59 7.07 5.67
C GLY A 144 6.69 6.11 4.88
N ALA A 145 6.96 4.80 4.94
CA ALA A 145 6.16 3.79 4.24
C ALA A 145 4.75 3.67 4.83
N GLU A 146 4.65 3.76 6.17
CA GLU A 146 3.41 3.76 6.92
C GLU A 146 2.52 4.93 6.50
N GLN A 147 3.09 6.13 6.40
CA GLN A 147 2.37 7.33 5.98
C GLN A 147 1.84 7.19 4.55
N VAL A 148 2.64 6.65 3.62
CA VAL A 148 2.20 6.40 2.24
C VAL A 148 1.02 5.43 2.20
N CYS A 149 1.09 4.32 2.95
CA CYS A 149 0.03 3.34 2.97
C CYS A 149 -1.27 3.89 3.59
N ILE A 150 -1.17 4.57 4.74
CA ILE A 150 -2.34 5.16 5.39
C ILE A 150 -2.96 6.28 4.55
N SER A 151 -2.15 7.18 3.98
CA SER A 151 -2.65 8.24 3.10
C SER A 151 -3.34 7.67 1.85
N THR A 152 -2.83 6.55 1.31
CA THR A 152 -3.46 5.85 0.19
C THR A 152 -4.80 5.24 0.60
N LEU A 153 -4.88 4.58 1.77
CA LEU A 153 -6.13 4.04 2.31
C LEU A 153 -7.18 5.14 2.56
N GLU A 154 -6.75 6.33 2.99
CA GLU A 154 -7.61 7.51 3.13
C GLU A 154 -8.12 8.00 1.77
N LYS A 155 -7.25 8.10 0.76
CA LYS A 155 -7.67 8.43 -0.62
C LYS A 155 -8.67 7.42 -1.18
N LEU A 156 -8.48 6.14 -0.88
CA LEU A 156 -9.38 5.04 -1.22
C LEU A 156 -10.66 4.98 -0.36
N LYS A 157 -10.76 5.83 0.68
CA LYS A 157 -11.93 5.94 1.56
C LYS A 157 -12.34 4.61 2.21
N VAL A 158 -11.36 3.75 2.53
CA VAL A 158 -11.63 2.45 3.17
C VAL A 158 -12.29 2.62 4.54
N ARG A 159 -11.88 3.64 5.29
CA ARG A 159 -12.49 4.00 6.58
C ARG A 159 -13.99 4.31 6.42
N ASP A 160 -14.36 5.07 5.41
CA ASP A 160 -15.75 5.46 5.15
C ASP A 160 -16.61 4.25 4.77
N PHE A 161 -16.06 3.38 3.91
CA PHE A 161 -16.71 2.13 3.55
C PHE A 161 -16.98 1.24 4.77
N LEU A 162 -15.95 0.96 5.59
CA LEU A 162 -16.13 0.10 6.77
C LEU A 162 -17.10 0.72 7.79
N LYS A 163 -17.06 2.05 7.95
CA LYS A 163 -18.03 2.77 8.78
C LYS A 163 -19.46 2.61 8.25
N SER A 164 -19.66 2.66 6.93
CA SER A 164 -20.98 2.45 6.32
C SER A 164 -21.53 1.03 6.55
N LYS A 165 -20.64 0.05 6.74
CA LYS A 165 -20.98 -1.34 7.10
C LYS A 165 -21.16 -1.55 8.61
N GLY A 166 -21.19 -0.47 9.41
CA GLY A 166 -21.45 -0.52 10.85
C GLY A 166 -20.26 -0.94 11.71
N TRP A 167 -19.03 -0.93 11.18
CA TRP A 167 -17.85 -1.29 11.95
C TRP A 167 -17.56 -0.24 13.03
N LYS A 168 -17.11 -0.69 14.21
CA LYS A 168 -16.69 0.19 15.29
C LYS A 168 -15.35 0.83 14.94
N LYS A 169 -15.12 2.04 15.46
CA LYS A 169 -13.88 2.80 15.22
C LYS A 169 -12.62 1.96 15.45
N ARG A 170 -12.55 1.23 16.56
CA ARG A 170 -11.41 0.36 16.90
C ARG A 170 -11.17 -0.72 15.84
N ASP A 171 -12.22 -1.39 15.36
CA ASP A 171 -12.10 -2.47 14.37
C ASP A 171 -11.65 -1.90 13.01
N ILE A 172 -12.14 -0.71 12.66
CA ILE A 172 -11.69 0.01 11.46
C ILE A 172 -10.21 0.38 11.57
N ASP A 173 -9.79 0.94 12.71
CA ASP A 173 -8.41 1.34 12.95
C ASP A 173 -7.46 0.12 12.86
N ILE A 174 -7.85 -1.03 13.42
CA ILE A 174 -7.11 -2.29 13.30
C ILE A 174 -7.04 -2.75 11.85
N ALA A 175 -8.14 -2.71 11.10
CA ALA A 175 -8.16 -3.10 9.69
C ALA A 175 -7.22 -2.24 8.83
N LEU A 176 -7.23 -0.92 9.02
CA LEU A 176 -6.34 0.00 8.28
C LEU A 176 -4.87 -0.27 8.60
N VAL A 177 -4.54 -0.45 9.88
CA VAL A 177 -3.19 -0.81 10.33
C VAL A 177 -2.77 -2.15 9.70
N GLN A 178 -3.65 -3.15 9.71
CA GLN A 178 -3.35 -4.48 9.20
C GLN A 178 -3.10 -4.47 7.68
N ILE A 179 -3.92 -3.76 6.90
CA ILE A 179 -3.75 -3.65 5.45
C ILE A 179 -2.43 -2.92 5.12
N ALA A 180 -2.16 -1.81 5.81
CA ALA A 180 -0.90 -1.06 5.63
C ALA A 180 0.32 -1.91 6.01
N CYS A 181 0.26 -2.64 7.13
CA CYS A 181 1.33 -3.53 7.53
C CYS A 181 1.52 -4.67 6.52
N ARG A 182 0.45 -5.28 5.99
CA ARG A 182 0.58 -6.33 4.98
C ARG A 182 1.29 -5.82 3.71
N ALA A 183 1.08 -4.56 3.33
CA ALA A 183 1.76 -3.94 2.20
C ALA A 183 3.26 -3.68 2.45
N ILE A 184 3.68 -3.39 3.69
CA ILE A 184 5.07 -2.99 4.00
C ILE A 184 5.90 -4.15 4.58
N TYR A 185 5.22 -5.02 5.33
CA TYR A 185 5.76 -6.09 6.15
C TYR A 185 4.83 -7.31 6.00
N PRO A 186 4.95 -8.11 4.93
CA PRO A 186 4.05 -9.22 4.66
C PRO A 186 4.32 -10.43 5.57
N TYR A 187 4.36 -10.21 6.88
CA TYR A 187 4.63 -11.17 7.92
C TYR A 187 3.36 -11.85 8.43
N SER A 188 3.53 -12.85 9.29
CA SER A 188 2.43 -13.42 10.09
C SER A 188 1.84 -12.38 11.04
N GLU A 189 0.61 -12.60 11.50
CA GLU A 189 -0.11 -11.74 12.44
C GLU A 189 0.68 -11.57 13.75
N LEU A 190 1.29 -12.66 14.24
CA LEU A 190 2.12 -12.63 15.45
C LEU A 190 3.34 -11.71 15.28
N ARG A 191 4.04 -11.80 14.14
CA ARG A 191 5.19 -10.94 13.86
C ARG A 191 4.76 -9.51 13.57
N THR A 192 3.61 -9.31 12.94
CA THR A 192 3.00 -8.00 12.73
C THR A 192 2.78 -7.28 14.06
N VAL A 193 2.22 -7.96 15.08
CA VAL A 193 2.07 -7.37 16.42
C VAL A 193 3.40 -6.89 17.01
N LYS A 194 4.49 -7.64 16.82
CA LYS A 194 5.84 -7.19 17.26
C LYS A 194 6.26 -5.93 16.53
N VAL A 195 6.11 -5.90 15.20
CA VAL A 195 6.44 -4.72 14.38
C VAL A 195 5.65 -3.48 14.82
N LEU A 196 4.35 -3.61 15.13
CA LEU A 196 3.51 -2.51 15.63
C LEU A 196 4.03 -1.93 16.96
N ARG A 197 4.61 -2.77 17.81
CA ARG A 197 5.09 -2.39 19.14
C ARG A 197 6.53 -1.86 19.10
N GLU A 198 7.37 -2.39 18.23
CA GLU A 198 8.83 -2.22 18.29
C GLU A 198 9.39 -1.34 17.15
N ASN A 199 8.80 -1.39 15.95
CA ASN A 199 9.44 -0.85 14.75
C ASN A 199 8.63 0.25 14.06
N SER A 200 7.32 0.06 13.94
CA SER A 200 6.47 0.89 13.08
C SER A 200 5.72 1.96 13.85
N ALA A 201 5.60 3.15 13.26
CA ALA A 201 4.79 4.25 13.77
C ALA A 201 3.35 4.25 13.22
N VAL A 202 2.93 3.23 12.45
CA VAL A 202 1.59 3.18 11.81
C VAL A 202 0.45 3.38 12.81
N CYS A 203 0.58 2.81 14.01
CA CYS A 203 -0.40 2.96 15.08
C CYS A 203 -0.51 4.41 15.59
N GLU A 204 0.60 5.17 15.58
CA GLU A 204 0.60 6.58 15.96
C GLU A 204 -0.06 7.47 14.92
N ILE A 205 0.08 7.11 13.63
CA ILE A 205 -0.62 7.80 12.53
C ILE A 205 -2.13 7.61 12.68
N VAL A 206 -2.57 6.37 12.91
CA VAL A 206 -4.00 6.03 13.04
C VAL A 206 -4.60 6.48 14.37
N GLY A 207 -3.78 6.61 15.42
CA GLY A 207 -4.21 7.00 16.76
C GLY A 207 -4.72 5.85 17.62
N ILE A 208 -4.16 4.65 17.45
CA ILE A 208 -4.47 3.45 18.26
C ILE A 208 -3.23 3.02 19.07
N ASP A 209 -3.43 2.54 20.31
CA ASP A 209 -2.33 2.03 21.12
C ASP A 209 -1.91 0.63 20.64
N PRO A 210 -0.65 0.44 20.18
CA PRO A 210 -0.16 -0.86 19.69
C PRO A 210 -0.18 -1.97 20.75
N PHE A 211 -0.16 -1.65 22.05
CA PHE A 211 -0.23 -2.65 23.10
C PHE A 211 -1.64 -3.24 23.27
N THR A 212 -2.66 -2.53 22.78
CA THR A 212 -4.05 -3.03 22.80
C THR A 212 -4.35 -3.99 21.66
N ILE A 213 -3.47 -4.10 20.66
CA ILE A 213 -3.66 -4.97 19.49
C ILE A 213 -3.01 -6.32 19.78
N THR A 214 -3.78 -7.40 19.64
CA THR A 214 -3.33 -8.78 19.78
C THR A 214 -3.29 -9.50 18.43
N LYS A 215 -2.63 -10.67 18.38
CA LYS A 215 -2.63 -11.49 17.15
C LYS A 215 -4.05 -11.93 16.78
N ASP A 216 -4.90 -12.19 17.78
CA ASP A 216 -6.26 -12.69 17.57
C ASP A 216 -7.20 -11.60 17.07
N ASP A 217 -6.92 -10.33 17.42
CA ASP A 217 -7.59 -9.18 16.81
C ASP A 217 -7.28 -9.09 15.30
N LEU A 218 -6.02 -9.33 14.91
CA LEU A 218 -5.62 -9.33 13.49
C LEU A 218 -6.24 -10.49 12.72
N TYR A 219 -6.29 -11.69 13.29
CA TYR A 219 -7.00 -12.82 12.68
C TYR A 219 -8.49 -12.49 12.47
N ARG A 220 -9.16 -11.99 13.51
CA ARG A 220 -10.57 -11.61 13.44
C ARG A 220 -10.82 -10.51 12.42
N SER A 221 -9.96 -9.50 12.38
CA SER A 221 -10.02 -8.41 11.40
C SER A 221 -9.91 -8.95 9.97
N ALA A 222 -8.97 -9.86 9.68
CA ALA A 222 -8.83 -10.48 8.36
C ALA A 222 -10.08 -11.28 7.95
N HIS A 223 -10.65 -12.07 8.87
CA HIS A 223 -11.90 -12.79 8.61
C HIS A 223 -13.07 -11.85 8.35
N ASN A 224 -13.23 -10.81 9.16
CA ASN A 224 -14.30 -9.81 8.99
C ASN A 224 -14.15 -9.04 7.66
N LEU A 225 -12.92 -8.69 7.27
CA LEU A 225 -12.64 -8.08 5.97
C LEU A 225 -13.01 -9.01 4.81
N TYR A 226 -12.69 -10.30 4.92
CA TYR A 226 -13.08 -11.29 3.92
C TYR A 226 -14.60 -11.45 3.82
N GLY A 227 -15.33 -11.35 4.94
CA GLY A 227 -16.79 -11.32 4.93
C GLY A 227 -17.40 -10.19 4.08
N LEU A 228 -16.64 -9.14 3.78
CA LEU A 228 -17.05 -7.99 2.96
C LEU A 228 -16.33 -7.91 1.61
N HIS A 229 -15.63 -8.96 1.18
CA HIS A 229 -14.70 -8.87 0.03
C HIS A 229 -15.36 -8.40 -1.27
N GLU A 230 -16.52 -8.92 -1.66
CA GLU A 230 -17.16 -8.55 -2.93
C GLU A 230 -17.56 -7.06 -2.97
N ASP A 231 -18.14 -6.57 -1.88
CA ASP A 231 -18.55 -5.18 -1.71
C ASP A 231 -17.34 -4.24 -1.62
N LEU A 232 -16.30 -4.66 -0.90
CA LEU A 232 -15.09 -3.85 -0.70
C LEU A 232 -14.28 -3.74 -2.00
N GLU A 233 -14.10 -4.84 -2.73
CA GLU A 233 -13.45 -4.80 -4.05
C GLU A 233 -14.22 -3.89 -5.02
N MET A 234 -15.55 -3.98 -5.03
CA MET A 234 -16.39 -3.10 -5.87
C MET A 234 -16.26 -1.63 -5.47
N TRP A 235 -16.24 -1.33 -4.16
CA TRP A 235 -15.99 0.02 -3.66
C TRP A 235 -14.62 0.54 -4.11
N LEU A 236 -13.58 -0.27 -3.93
CA LEU A 236 -12.20 0.09 -4.31
C LEU A 236 -12.08 0.32 -5.81
N TYR A 237 -12.65 -0.56 -6.62
CA TYR A 237 -12.68 -0.44 -8.08
C TYR A 237 -13.36 0.85 -8.56
N ASN A 238 -14.57 1.13 -8.07
CA ASN A 238 -15.26 2.37 -8.41
C ASN A 238 -14.48 3.61 -7.93
N ARG A 239 -13.84 3.50 -6.75
CA ARG A 239 -13.07 4.59 -6.17
C ARG A 239 -11.80 4.89 -6.96
N THR A 240 -11.02 3.88 -7.36
CA THR A 240 -9.81 4.07 -8.17
C THR A 240 -10.17 4.61 -9.55
N ARG A 241 -11.23 4.10 -10.18
CA ARG A 241 -11.73 4.63 -11.45
C ARG A 241 -12.07 6.12 -11.36
N SER A 242 -12.82 6.51 -10.33
CA SER A 242 -13.17 7.92 -10.09
C SER A 242 -11.95 8.77 -9.74
N LEU A 243 -11.04 8.26 -8.90
CA LEU A 243 -9.86 8.99 -8.44
C LEU A 243 -8.85 9.24 -9.58
N PHE A 244 -8.75 8.31 -10.52
CA PHE A 244 -7.73 8.31 -11.57
C PHE A 244 -8.26 8.59 -12.98
N ALA A 245 -9.59 8.74 -13.12
CA ALA A 245 -10.29 8.89 -14.40
C ALA A 245 -9.93 7.77 -15.41
N MET A 246 -10.01 6.52 -14.96
CA MET A 246 -9.65 5.34 -15.76
C MET A 246 -10.76 4.96 -16.75
N ASP A 247 -10.34 4.47 -17.92
CA ASP A 247 -11.20 3.87 -18.95
C ASP A 247 -11.03 2.35 -18.94
N ASP A 248 -11.96 1.63 -18.31
CA ASP A 248 -11.87 0.17 -18.12
C ASP A 248 -12.53 -0.60 -19.27
N LYS A 249 -12.04 -0.35 -20.49
CA LYS A 249 -12.48 -1.08 -21.69
C LYS A 249 -11.91 -2.48 -21.78
N ILE A 250 -10.68 -2.67 -21.31
CA ILE A 250 -9.95 -3.94 -21.44
C ILE A 250 -9.84 -4.61 -20.07
N LEU A 251 -10.32 -5.85 -20.00
CA LEU A 251 -10.28 -6.73 -18.85
C LEU A 251 -9.30 -7.87 -19.13
N LEU A 252 -8.24 -7.92 -18.34
CA LEU A 252 -7.23 -8.97 -18.41
C LEU A 252 -7.61 -10.05 -17.40
N PHE A 253 -7.75 -11.28 -17.86
CA PHE A 253 -8.08 -12.41 -17.00
C PHE A 253 -7.03 -13.50 -17.10
N ASP A 254 -6.48 -13.88 -15.95
CA ASP A 254 -5.62 -15.05 -15.81
C ASP A 254 -5.84 -15.69 -14.42
N LEU A 255 -5.42 -16.95 -14.31
CA LEU A 255 -5.41 -17.70 -13.06
C LEU A 255 -3.98 -17.97 -12.64
N THR A 256 -3.68 -17.71 -11.37
CA THR A 256 -2.41 -18.10 -10.77
C THR A 256 -2.64 -19.11 -9.67
N ASN A 257 -1.68 -19.98 -9.40
CA ASN A 257 -1.71 -20.83 -8.21
C ASN A 257 -0.67 -20.38 -7.19
N THR A 258 -1.02 -20.57 -5.91
CA THR A 258 -0.13 -20.45 -4.76
C THR A 258 -0.06 -21.79 -4.04
N TYR A 259 1.04 -22.04 -3.33
CA TYR A 259 1.32 -23.31 -2.65
C TYR A 259 1.31 -23.15 -1.13
N PHE A 260 0.96 -24.25 -0.46
CA PHE A 260 0.73 -24.27 0.98
C PHE A 260 1.66 -25.28 1.65
N GLU A 261 2.07 -24.95 2.87
CA GLU A 261 2.88 -25.85 3.70
C GLU A 261 1.98 -26.64 4.65
N GLY A 262 2.11 -27.97 4.62
CA GLY A 262 1.31 -28.90 5.41
C GLY A 262 0.44 -29.84 4.55
N ARG A 263 -0.15 -30.84 5.19
CA ARG A 263 -0.91 -31.89 4.50
C ARG A 263 -2.27 -31.44 3.96
N MET A 264 -2.88 -30.43 4.58
CA MET A 264 -4.21 -29.88 4.22
C MET A 264 -5.28 -30.97 4.02
N SER A 265 -5.26 -32.03 4.83
CA SER A 265 -6.09 -33.22 4.67
C SER A 265 -7.59 -32.93 4.77
N ASP A 266 -7.97 -31.93 5.55
CA ASP A 266 -9.37 -31.57 5.82
C ASP A 266 -9.85 -30.36 5.00
N SER A 267 -9.06 -29.92 4.01
CA SER A 267 -9.35 -28.76 3.18
C SER A 267 -10.10 -29.17 1.91
N GLU A 268 -11.17 -28.43 1.58
CA GLU A 268 -11.87 -28.59 0.30
C GLU A 268 -11.18 -27.77 -0.80
N LEU A 269 -10.56 -26.65 -0.40
CA LEU A 269 -9.88 -25.70 -1.28
C LEU A 269 -8.49 -26.17 -1.75
N CYS A 270 -7.71 -26.76 -0.84
CA CYS A 270 -6.34 -27.17 -1.12
C CYS A 270 -6.30 -28.50 -1.88
N ARG A 271 -5.85 -28.46 -3.14
CA ARG A 271 -5.77 -29.66 -4.01
C ARG A 271 -4.43 -29.75 -4.71
N TYR A 272 -3.91 -30.96 -4.87
CA TYR A 272 -2.73 -31.20 -5.70
C TYR A 272 -3.07 -31.01 -7.18
N GLY A 273 -2.17 -30.38 -7.92
CA GLY A 273 -2.39 -30.06 -9.32
C GLY A 273 -1.11 -29.61 -10.01
N ARG A 274 -1.24 -29.09 -11.23
CA ARG A 274 -0.10 -28.57 -11.99
C ARG A 274 0.31 -27.19 -11.46
N SER A 275 1.30 -27.18 -10.56
CA SER A 275 1.89 -25.94 -10.05
C SER A 275 2.57 -25.15 -11.16
N LYS A 276 2.29 -23.83 -11.25
CA LYS A 276 3.02 -22.91 -12.14
C LYS A 276 4.49 -22.77 -11.70
N GLU A 277 4.83 -23.24 -10.51
CA GLU A 277 6.16 -23.20 -9.91
C GLU A 277 6.86 -24.56 -9.86
N LYS A 278 6.29 -25.57 -10.54
CA LYS A 278 6.83 -26.94 -10.63
C LYS A 278 6.99 -27.64 -9.26
N ARG A 279 6.20 -27.24 -8.27
CA ARG A 279 6.06 -27.93 -6.98
C ARG A 279 4.94 -28.96 -7.06
N SER A 280 5.29 -30.24 -7.10
CA SER A 280 4.33 -31.37 -7.06
C SER A 280 4.14 -31.94 -5.65
N ASP A 281 4.92 -31.46 -4.69
CA ASP A 281 4.97 -31.89 -3.29
C ASP A 281 3.98 -31.15 -2.38
N CYS A 282 3.46 -30.00 -2.84
CA CYS A 282 2.57 -29.14 -2.05
C CYS A 282 1.14 -29.09 -2.63
N PRO A 283 0.11 -29.00 -1.78
CA PRO A 283 -1.23 -28.66 -2.23
C PRO A 283 -1.29 -27.19 -2.69
N LEU A 284 -2.22 -26.91 -3.60
CA LEU A 284 -2.37 -25.63 -4.27
C LEU A 284 -3.74 -25.01 -3.97
N VAL A 285 -3.82 -23.69 -4.13
CA VAL A 285 -5.06 -22.92 -4.28
C VAL A 285 -4.90 -22.02 -5.50
N ALA A 286 -5.97 -21.89 -6.28
CA ALA A 286 -5.99 -21.04 -7.46
C ALA A 286 -6.62 -19.67 -7.13
N LEU A 287 -6.02 -18.61 -7.63
CA LEU A 287 -6.52 -17.24 -7.57
C LEU A 287 -6.78 -16.77 -9.01
N GLY A 288 -8.06 -16.55 -9.33
CA GLY A 288 -8.44 -15.86 -10.56
C GLY A 288 -8.55 -14.36 -10.28
N ALA A 289 -7.95 -13.55 -11.14
CA ALA A 289 -8.03 -12.09 -11.03
C ALA A 289 -8.39 -11.49 -12.39
N VAL A 290 -9.28 -10.50 -12.35
CA VAL A 290 -9.52 -9.58 -13.45
C VAL A 290 -8.80 -8.28 -13.12
N VAL A 291 -7.99 -7.80 -14.06
CA VAL A 291 -7.16 -6.60 -13.91
C VAL A 291 -7.36 -5.71 -15.14
N ASN A 292 -7.31 -4.39 -14.98
CA ASN A 292 -7.34 -3.48 -16.13
C ASN A 292 -5.94 -3.27 -16.75
N THR A 293 -5.86 -2.47 -17.81
CA THR A 293 -4.59 -2.16 -18.50
C THR A 293 -3.56 -1.45 -17.63
N GLU A 294 -3.99 -0.79 -16.56
CA GLU A 294 -3.13 -0.04 -15.65
C GLU A 294 -2.59 -0.89 -14.48
N GLY A 295 -3.02 -2.15 -14.37
CA GLY A 295 -2.68 -3.03 -13.27
C GLY A 295 -3.56 -2.83 -12.03
N MET A 296 -4.73 -2.19 -12.16
CA MET A 296 -5.72 -2.16 -11.06
C MET A 296 -6.53 -3.45 -11.09
N LEU A 297 -6.68 -4.06 -9.92
CA LEU A 297 -7.61 -5.17 -9.74
C LEU A 297 -9.05 -4.68 -10.05
N VAL A 298 -9.88 -5.54 -10.62
CA VAL A 298 -11.30 -5.29 -10.86
C VAL A 298 -12.13 -6.23 -10.01
N ARG A 299 -11.76 -7.52 -10.03
CA ARG A 299 -12.38 -8.57 -9.23
C ARG A 299 -11.37 -9.68 -8.99
N SER A 300 -11.43 -10.30 -7.82
CA SER A 300 -10.70 -11.53 -7.55
C SER A 300 -11.62 -12.65 -7.08
N ARG A 301 -11.20 -13.89 -7.29
CA ARG A 301 -11.90 -15.07 -6.75
C ARG A 301 -10.92 -16.19 -6.46
N ILE A 302 -11.14 -16.84 -5.33
CA ILE A 302 -10.31 -17.94 -4.83
C ILE A 302 -11.01 -19.27 -5.16
N PHE A 303 -10.26 -20.19 -5.74
CA PHE A 303 -10.73 -21.47 -6.27
C PHE A 303 -9.87 -22.63 -5.77
N GLU A 304 -10.39 -23.85 -5.90
CA GLU A 304 -9.65 -25.07 -5.62
C GLU A 304 -8.40 -25.20 -6.49
N GLY A 305 -7.29 -25.69 -5.92
CA GLY A 305 -5.98 -25.69 -6.59
C GLY A 305 -5.85 -26.51 -7.87
N ASN A 306 -6.75 -27.48 -8.09
CA ASN A 306 -6.80 -28.34 -9.27
C ASN A 306 -7.91 -27.92 -10.26
N ARG A 307 -8.60 -26.81 -10.00
CA ARG A 307 -9.73 -26.39 -10.82
C ARG A 307 -9.26 -26.03 -12.22
N ALA A 308 -9.95 -26.59 -13.22
CA ALA A 308 -9.66 -26.30 -14.61
C ALA A 308 -10.01 -24.85 -14.94
N ASP A 309 -9.09 -24.18 -15.64
CA ASP A 309 -9.15 -22.78 -16.06
C ASP A 309 -10.41 -22.41 -16.86
N CYS A 310 -11.08 -23.39 -17.47
CA CYS A 310 -12.24 -23.16 -18.32
C CYS A 310 -13.52 -22.76 -17.58
N LYS A 311 -13.73 -23.19 -16.32
CA LYS A 311 -14.99 -22.92 -15.60
C LYS A 311 -14.96 -21.68 -14.71
N THR A 312 -13.82 -21.00 -14.64
CA THR A 312 -13.59 -19.89 -13.70
C THR A 312 -13.91 -18.54 -14.32
N LEU A 313 -13.67 -18.36 -15.63
CA LEU A 313 -13.95 -17.12 -16.38
C LEU A 313 -15.37 -16.61 -16.13
N GLN A 314 -16.38 -17.43 -16.41
CA GLN A 314 -17.80 -17.06 -16.29
C GLN A 314 -18.17 -16.64 -14.86
N GLN A 315 -17.60 -17.30 -13.84
CA GLN A 315 -17.88 -17.00 -12.43
C GLN A 315 -17.25 -15.69 -11.94
N VAL A 316 -16.12 -15.28 -12.53
CA VAL A 316 -15.47 -14.02 -12.16
C VAL A 316 -16.04 -12.87 -12.98
N ILE A 317 -16.10 -12.99 -14.31
CA ILE A 317 -16.60 -11.93 -15.19
C ILE A 317 -18.11 -11.73 -15.03
N GLY A 318 -18.91 -12.80 -14.92
CA GLY A 318 -20.35 -12.67 -14.70
C GLY A 318 -20.71 -11.95 -13.39
N SER A 319 -19.84 -11.99 -12.38
CA SER A 319 -20.05 -11.21 -11.14
C SER A 319 -19.94 -9.69 -11.33
N LEU A 320 -19.39 -9.24 -12.47
CA LEU A 320 -19.26 -7.83 -12.82
C LEU A 320 -20.52 -7.26 -13.49
N GLU A 321 -21.34 -8.10 -14.12
CA GLU A 321 -22.49 -7.67 -14.93
C GLU A 321 -23.59 -6.99 -14.09
N GLY A 322 -23.82 -7.45 -12.85
CA GLY A 322 -24.81 -6.84 -11.95
C GLY A 322 -24.31 -5.61 -11.19
N SER A 323 -23.04 -5.23 -11.34
CA SER A 323 -22.37 -4.30 -10.42
C SER A 323 -21.67 -3.11 -11.09
N THR A 324 -21.50 -3.12 -12.41
CA THR A 324 -21.00 -1.95 -13.15
C THR A 324 -22.11 -1.25 -13.92
N THR A 325 -22.30 0.06 -13.71
CA THR A 325 -23.28 0.91 -14.41
C THR A 325 -22.93 1.19 -15.88
N CYS A 326 -22.08 0.37 -16.50
CA CYS A 326 -21.56 0.58 -17.85
C CYS A 326 -22.05 -0.51 -18.79
N ASP A 327 -22.30 -0.13 -20.04
CA ASP A 327 -22.57 -1.05 -21.15
C ASP A 327 -21.53 -2.17 -21.17
N THR A 328 -21.97 -3.38 -20.84
CA THR A 328 -21.18 -4.62 -20.98
C THR A 328 -20.79 -4.87 -22.43
N HIS A 329 -21.57 -4.31 -23.38
CA HIS A 329 -21.41 -4.41 -24.82
C HIS A 329 -20.12 -3.82 -25.41
N SER A 330 -19.28 -3.12 -24.63
CA SER A 330 -18.03 -2.52 -25.13
C SER A 330 -16.75 -3.02 -24.44
N LYS A 331 -16.82 -4.03 -23.56
CA LYS A 331 -15.63 -4.54 -22.85
C LYS A 331 -14.92 -5.63 -23.65
N ILE A 332 -13.58 -5.57 -23.68
CA ILE A 332 -12.68 -6.52 -24.33
C ILE A 332 -12.03 -7.39 -23.25
N VAL A 333 -12.20 -8.70 -23.34
CA VAL A 333 -11.59 -9.68 -22.43
C VAL A 333 -10.36 -10.29 -23.07
N VAL A 334 -9.18 -10.07 -22.48
CA VAL A 334 -7.92 -10.67 -22.93
C VAL A 334 -7.57 -11.82 -21.98
N MET A 335 -7.36 -13.02 -22.54
CA MET A 335 -7.11 -14.23 -21.75
C MET A 335 -6.15 -15.20 -22.44
N ASP A 336 -5.50 -16.06 -21.66
CA ASP A 336 -4.58 -17.08 -22.16
C ASP A 336 -5.32 -18.26 -22.83
N ALA A 337 -4.60 -19.01 -23.68
CA ALA A 337 -5.07 -20.20 -24.38
C ALA A 337 -5.61 -21.30 -23.45
N GLY A 338 -5.17 -21.32 -22.19
CA GLY A 338 -5.66 -22.22 -21.15
C GLY A 338 -7.15 -22.03 -20.82
N ILE A 339 -7.66 -20.81 -21.02
CA ILE A 339 -9.00 -20.38 -20.60
C ILE A 339 -9.98 -20.33 -21.79
N SER A 340 -9.48 -20.18 -23.02
CA SER A 340 -10.27 -20.04 -24.25
C SER A 340 -10.89 -21.35 -24.78
N THR A 341 -11.75 -21.98 -23.97
CA THR A 341 -12.60 -23.08 -24.46
C THR A 341 -13.73 -22.54 -25.31
N LYS A 342 -14.23 -23.36 -26.25
CA LYS A 342 -15.37 -23.00 -27.10
C LYS A 342 -16.58 -22.50 -26.29
N GLU A 343 -16.90 -23.18 -25.20
CA GLU A 343 -17.97 -22.78 -24.25
C GLU A 343 -17.77 -21.37 -23.68
N ASN A 344 -16.54 -20.98 -23.34
CA ASN A 344 -16.25 -19.64 -22.85
C ASN A 344 -16.33 -18.58 -23.94
N LEU A 345 -15.86 -18.88 -25.15
CA LEU A 345 -15.93 -17.96 -26.27
C LEU A 345 -17.38 -17.72 -26.70
N ASP A 346 -18.18 -18.79 -26.75
CA ASP A 346 -19.63 -18.71 -27.04
C ASP A 346 -20.35 -17.92 -25.94
N TRP A 347 -20.01 -18.13 -24.66
CA TRP A 347 -20.57 -17.36 -23.54
C TRP A 347 -20.22 -15.87 -23.62
N LEU A 348 -18.96 -15.52 -23.93
CA LEU A 348 -18.55 -14.12 -24.09
C LEU A 348 -19.31 -13.45 -25.23
N LYS A 349 -19.45 -14.12 -26.38
CA LYS A 349 -20.23 -13.61 -27.52
C LYS A 349 -21.70 -13.41 -27.15
N ALA A 350 -22.31 -14.39 -26.47
CA ALA A 350 -23.70 -14.33 -26.06
C ALA A 350 -24.01 -13.18 -25.09
N ASN A 351 -23.05 -12.81 -24.24
CA ASN A 351 -23.18 -11.69 -23.29
C ASN A 351 -22.63 -10.36 -23.85
N GLY A 352 -22.31 -10.30 -25.15
CA GLY A 352 -21.89 -9.07 -25.82
C GLY A 352 -20.45 -8.64 -25.57
N TYR A 353 -19.61 -9.48 -24.97
CA TYR A 353 -18.20 -9.19 -24.78
C TYR A 353 -17.39 -9.35 -26.07
N LYS A 354 -16.40 -8.48 -26.22
CA LYS A 354 -15.29 -8.70 -27.15
C LYS A 354 -14.20 -9.52 -26.46
N TYR A 355 -13.41 -10.30 -27.21
CA TYR A 355 -12.29 -11.05 -26.64
C TYR A 355 -11.08 -11.10 -27.55
N ILE A 356 -9.93 -11.36 -26.94
CA ILE A 356 -8.66 -11.66 -27.62
C ILE A 356 -7.99 -12.81 -26.87
N THR A 357 -7.57 -13.84 -27.59
CA THR A 357 -6.88 -15.00 -26.99
C THR A 357 -5.99 -15.72 -27.98
N VAL A 358 -5.06 -16.53 -27.50
CA VAL A 358 -4.28 -17.44 -28.36
C VAL A 358 -5.08 -18.72 -28.59
N MET A 359 -5.18 -19.14 -29.86
CA MET A 359 -5.82 -20.39 -30.23
C MET A 359 -4.96 -21.59 -29.81
N ARG A 360 -5.61 -22.67 -29.42
CA ARG A 360 -4.95 -23.97 -29.25
C ARG A 360 -4.63 -24.55 -30.63
N SER A 361 -3.39 -24.35 -31.09
CA SER A 361 -2.93 -24.55 -32.47
C SER A 361 -2.76 -26.01 -32.94
N ALA A 362 -3.17 -27.02 -32.16
CA ALA A 362 -2.98 -28.42 -32.55
C ALA A 362 -3.91 -28.82 -33.71
N GLY A 363 -3.38 -28.79 -34.95
CA GLY A 363 -4.06 -29.28 -36.15
C GLY A 363 -4.97 -28.28 -36.86
N VAL A 364 -4.92 -26.99 -36.49
CA VAL A 364 -5.73 -25.94 -37.12
C VAL A 364 -5.18 -25.63 -38.52
N ARG A 365 -6.03 -25.80 -39.54
CA ARG A 365 -5.73 -25.38 -40.92
C ARG A 365 -6.20 -23.95 -41.13
N TYR A 366 -5.31 -23.12 -41.66
CA TYR A 366 -5.60 -21.74 -41.97
C TYR A 366 -5.10 -21.39 -43.37
N THR A 367 -5.79 -20.45 -44.00
CA THR A 367 -5.42 -19.84 -45.28
C THR A 367 -5.15 -18.37 -45.07
N THR A 368 -4.11 -17.83 -45.70
CA THR A 368 -3.83 -16.39 -45.67
C THR A 368 -4.93 -15.62 -46.39
N ILE A 369 -5.46 -14.56 -45.75
CA ILE A 369 -6.48 -13.70 -46.38
C ILE A 369 -5.81 -12.80 -47.44
N ASP A 370 -4.61 -12.32 -47.13
CA ASP A 370 -3.76 -11.52 -47.99
C ASP A 370 -2.27 -11.84 -47.72
N ASN A 371 -1.37 -11.54 -48.67
CA ASN A 371 0.08 -11.70 -48.53
C ASN A 371 0.75 -10.53 -47.78
N THR A 372 -0.02 -9.52 -47.37
CA THR A 372 0.48 -8.38 -46.60
C THR A 372 0.93 -8.84 -45.22
N ARG A 373 2.22 -8.63 -44.91
CA ARG A 373 2.80 -8.84 -43.58
C ARG A 373 3.12 -7.50 -42.96
N LYS A 374 2.75 -7.32 -41.70
CA LYS A 374 3.10 -6.13 -40.91
C LYS A 374 4.16 -6.51 -39.90
N THR A 375 5.27 -5.78 -39.90
CA THR A 375 6.34 -5.99 -38.92
C THR A 375 6.16 -5.03 -37.75
N VAL A 376 6.11 -5.57 -36.54
CA VAL A 376 6.06 -4.80 -35.28
C VAL A 376 7.26 -5.16 -34.41
N THR A 377 7.58 -4.31 -33.44
CA THR A 377 8.65 -4.54 -32.47
C THR A 377 8.09 -4.82 -31.07
N ASP A 378 8.60 -5.86 -30.39
CA ASP A 378 8.36 -6.03 -28.95
C ASP A 378 9.15 -4.97 -28.14
N ASN A 379 8.87 -4.85 -26.85
CA ASN A 379 9.49 -3.97 -25.86
C ASN A 379 11.02 -4.10 -25.77
N LYS A 380 11.62 -5.13 -26.39
CA LYS A 380 13.06 -5.36 -26.50
C LYS A 380 13.65 -4.99 -27.86
N GLY A 381 12.87 -4.33 -28.73
CA GLY A 381 13.29 -3.92 -30.07
C GLY A 381 13.37 -5.07 -31.08
N GLN A 382 12.64 -6.16 -30.84
CA GLN A 382 12.73 -7.39 -31.63
C GLN A 382 11.59 -7.48 -32.62
N GLN A 383 11.90 -7.84 -33.88
CA GLN A 383 10.91 -7.90 -34.95
C GLN A 383 9.98 -9.11 -34.82
N ILE A 384 8.71 -8.86 -35.06
CA ILE A 384 7.61 -9.84 -35.07
C ILE A 384 6.80 -9.58 -36.34
N GLU A 385 6.50 -10.62 -37.11
CA GLU A 385 5.65 -10.52 -38.29
C GLU A 385 4.21 -10.88 -37.92
N LEU A 386 3.27 -10.05 -38.38
CA LEU A 386 1.84 -10.21 -38.19
C LEU A 386 1.16 -10.39 -39.54
N GLN A 387 0.23 -11.34 -39.63
CA GLN A 387 -0.54 -11.60 -40.84
C GLN A 387 -1.96 -12.08 -40.52
N LYS A 388 -2.98 -11.47 -41.14
CA LYS A 388 -4.37 -11.94 -41.00
C LYS A 388 -4.60 -13.24 -41.79
N VAL A 389 -5.23 -14.20 -41.13
CA VAL A 389 -5.53 -15.53 -41.69
C VAL A 389 -6.99 -15.89 -41.45
N ARG A 390 -7.52 -16.77 -42.29
CA ARG A 390 -8.85 -17.37 -42.15
C ARG A 390 -8.69 -18.82 -41.73
N VAL A 391 -9.40 -19.22 -40.68
CA VAL A 391 -9.45 -20.60 -40.19
C VAL A 391 -10.76 -21.23 -40.65
N GLU A 392 -10.70 -22.47 -41.13
CA GLU A 392 -11.90 -23.20 -41.58
C GLU A 392 -12.90 -23.36 -40.41
N GLY A 393 -14.16 -22.99 -40.64
CA GLY A 393 -15.24 -23.12 -39.66
C GLY A 393 -15.26 -22.06 -38.55
N LEU A 394 -14.40 -21.03 -38.63
CA LEU A 394 -14.37 -19.91 -37.70
C LEU A 394 -14.77 -18.61 -38.43
N SER A 395 -15.71 -17.86 -37.86
CA SER A 395 -16.11 -16.54 -38.38
C SER A 395 -15.28 -15.38 -37.81
N ASP A 396 -14.54 -15.64 -36.73
CA ASP A 396 -13.78 -14.61 -36.02
C ASP A 396 -12.49 -14.25 -36.77
N THR A 397 -11.92 -13.11 -36.40
CA THR A 397 -10.67 -12.63 -36.99
C THR A 397 -9.50 -13.35 -36.34
N VAL A 398 -8.58 -13.85 -37.17
CA VAL A 398 -7.40 -14.59 -36.70
C VAL A 398 -6.13 -13.93 -37.22
N LEU A 399 -5.19 -13.71 -36.31
CA LEU A 399 -3.88 -13.13 -36.58
C LEU A 399 -2.78 -14.17 -36.35
N LEU A 400 -2.03 -14.49 -37.40
CA LEU A 400 -0.80 -15.26 -37.30
C LEU A 400 0.32 -14.33 -36.82
N VAL A 401 0.95 -14.74 -35.72
CA VAL A 401 2.13 -14.09 -35.16
C VAL A 401 3.34 -14.99 -35.38
N ASP A 402 4.37 -14.47 -36.05
CA ASP A 402 5.65 -15.14 -36.25
C ASP A 402 6.76 -14.38 -35.50
N SER A 403 7.39 -15.04 -34.54
CA SER A 403 8.41 -14.44 -33.67
C SER A 403 9.70 -15.25 -33.73
N GLU A 404 10.74 -14.65 -34.31
CA GLU A 404 12.05 -15.30 -34.50
C GLU A 404 12.67 -15.79 -33.19
N LEU A 405 12.55 -15.01 -32.11
CA LEU A 405 13.10 -15.41 -30.81
C LEU A 405 12.31 -16.53 -30.16
N LYS A 406 10.99 -16.53 -30.33
CA LYS A 406 10.16 -17.65 -29.89
C LYS A 406 10.51 -18.90 -30.70
N THR A 407 10.77 -18.77 -32.01
CA THR A 407 11.29 -19.84 -32.87
C THR A 407 12.61 -20.38 -32.32
N ARG A 408 13.62 -19.54 -32.08
CA ARG A 408 14.93 -19.98 -31.56
C ARG A 408 14.79 -20.67 -30.19
N LYS A 409 13.95 -20.14 -29.30
CA LYS A 409 13.69 -20.70 -27.98
C LYS A 409 13.01 -22.07 -28.08
N GLU A 410 11.96 -22.20 -28.87
CA GLU A 410 11.23 -23.45 -29.09
C GLU A 410 12.09 -24.49 -29.80
N GLN A 411 12.88 -24.10 -30.80
CA GLN A 411 13.87 -24.98 -31.43
C GLN A 411 14.89 -25.50 -30.41
N SER A 412 15.42 -24.64 -29.53
CA SER A 412 16.35 -25.08 -28.48
C SER A 412 15.70 -26.08 -27.53
N MET A 413 14.45 -25.81 -27.09
CA MET A 413 13.68 -26.73 -26.24
C MET A 413 13.40 -28.06 -26.95
N TYR A 414 13.01 -28.02 -28.23
CA TYR A 414 12.73 -29.19 -29.05
C TYR A 414 13.98 -30.04 -29.26
N ARG A 415 15.13 -29.43 -29.60
CA ARG A 415 16.42 -30.13 -29.73
C ARG A 415 16.80 -30.83 -28.43
N ARG A 416 16.67 -30.14 -27.29
CA ARG A 416 16.92 -30.73 -25.97
C ARG A 416 15.98 -31.91 -25.69
N ALA A 417 14.70 -31.79 -26.04
CA ALA A 417 13.73 -32.86 -25.85
C ALA A 417 14.00 -34.07 -26.76
N CYS A 418 14.41 -33.85 -28.01
CA CYS A 418 14.88 -34.90 -28.92
C CYS A 418 16.09 -35.62 -28.35
N GLN A 419 17.08 -34.87 -27.86
CA GLN A 419 18.28 -35.44 -27.24
C GLN A 419 17.92 -36.32 -26.03
N VAL A 420 17.10 -35.82 -25.10
CA VAL A 420 16.66 -36.59 -23.92
C VAL A 420 15.89 -37.85 -24.33
N TYR A 421 15.07 -37.77 -25.38
CA TYR A 421 14.32 -38.92 -25.88
C TYR A 421 15.26 -39.96 -26.50
N GLU A 422 16.20 -39.54 -27.35
CA GLU A 422 17.20 -40.42 -27.98
C GLU A 422 18.13 -41.06 -26.96
N GLU A 423 18.59 -40.33 -25.95
CA GLU A 423 19.34 -40.88 -24.81
C GLU A 423 18.52 -41.93 -24.05
N GLY A 424 17.23 -41.68 -23.86
CA GLY A 424 16.29 -42.64 -23.28
C GLY A 424 16.13 -43.90 -24.13
N LEU A 425 16.01 -43.78 -25.46
CA LEU A 425 15.94 -44.92 -26.39
C LEU A 425 17.23 -45.74 -26.35
N LYS A 426 18.40 -45.08 -26.40
CA LYS A 426 19.72 -45.73 -26.23
C LYS A 426 19.82 -46.48 -24.90
N ALA A 427 19.33 -45.91 -23.81
CA ALA A 427 19.34 -46.56 -22.50
C ALA A 427 18.39 -47.78 -22.41
N ILE A 428 17.32 -47.82 -23.22
CA ILE A 428 16.46 -49.01 -23.34
C ILE A 428 17.19 -50.07 -24.18
N GLU A 429 17.73 -49.70 -25.34
CA GLU A 429 18.47 -50.58 -26.25
C GLU A 429 19.69 -51.22 -25.58
N SER A 430 20.55 -50.43 -24.93
CA SER A 430 21.68 -50.94 -24.14
C SER A 430 21.22 -51.85 -22.98
N GLY A 431 20.03 -51.60 -22.43
CA GLY A 431 19.41 -52.43 -21.40
C GLY A 431 18.97 -53.81 -21.90
N ILE A 432 18.66 -53.95 -23.19
CA ILE A 432 18.31 -55.22 -23.83
C ILE A 432 19.56 -56.10 -23.99
N HIS A 433 20.71 -55.49 -24.34
CA HIS A 433 21.97 -56.20 -24.55
C HIS A 433 22.70 -56.57 -23.25
N ARG A 434 22.51 -55.82 -22.16
CA ARG A 434 23.19 -56.07 -20.88
C ARG A 434 22.80 -57.40 -20.21
N LYS A 435 23.78 -58.08 -19.59
CA LYS A 435 23.54 -59.26 -18.75
C LYS A 435 22.74 -58.86 -17.50
N GLY A 436 21.58 -59.48 -17.28
CA GLY A 436 20.63 -59.12 -16.21
C GLY A 436 19.70 -57.93 -16.52
N GLY A 437 19.71 -57.41 -17.75
CA GLY A 437 18.83 -56.31 -18.17
C GLY A 437 17.38 -56.72 -18.46
N THR A 438 16.51 -55.74 -18.68
CA THR A 438 15.09 -55.95 -18.99
C THR A 438 14.91 -56.39 -20.45
N LYS A 439 14.50 -57.64 -20.70
CA LYS A 439 14.38 -58.22 -22.06
C LYS A 439 12.98 -58.74 -22.42
N LYS A 440 12.11 -58.94 -21.43
CA LYS A 440 10.72 -59.35 -21.68
C LYS A 440 9.98 -58.23 -22.43
N ARG A 441 9.29 -58.58 -23.51
CA ARG A 441 8.53 -57.66 -24.37
C ARG A 441 7.70 -56.65 -23.59
N ASP A 442 6.88 -57.10 -22.65
CA ASP A 442 5.99 -56.21 -21.88
C ASP A 442 6.75 -55.22 -21.00
N ALA A 443 7.85 -55.65 -20.39
CA ALA A 443 8.64 -54.80 -19.51
C ALA A 443 9.43 -53.74 -20.31
N VAL A 444 9.89 -54.09 -21.51
CA VAL A 444 10.51 -53.14 -22.46
C VAL A 444 9.47 -52.14 -22.98
N ASN A 445 8.29 -52.62 -23.37
CA ASN A 445 7.18 -51.77 -23.81
C ASN A 445 6.70 -50.81 -22.71
N LEU A 446 6.68 -51.25 -21.45
CA LEU A 446 6.37 -50.39 -20.31
C LEU A 446 7.43 -49.30 -20.09
N ARG A 447 8.73 -49.62 -20.25
CA ARG A 447 9.81 -48.62 -20.23
C ARG A 447 9.66 -47.62 -21.38
N LEU A 448 9.36 -48.09 -22.59
CA LEU A 448 9.10 -47.21 -23.73
C LEU A 448 7.87 -46.34 -23.47
N GLY A 449 6.80 -46.89 -22.90
CA GLY A 449 5.60 -46.16 -22.53
C GLY A 449 5.90 -45.02 -21.55
N ARG A 450 6.65 -45.29 -20.48
CA ARG A 450 7.10 -44.27 -19.53
C ARG A 450 7.99 -43.21 -20.18
N LEU A 451 8.83 -43.60 -21.14
CA LEU A 451 9.65 -42.66 -21.89
C LEU A 451 8.78 -41.77 -22.81
N LYS A 452 7.79 -42.33 -23.49
CA LYS A 452 6.81 -41.59 -24.30
C LYS A 452 5.99 -40.61 -23.46
N GLU A 453 5.61 -41.00 -22.25
CA GLU A 453 4.92 -40.14 -21.29
C GLU A 453 5.78 -38.95 -20.84
N ARG A 454 7.06 -39.19 -20.52
CA ARG A 454 8.01 -38.13 -20.16
C ARG A 454 8.37 -37.19 -21.31
N SER A 455 8.40 -37.71 -22.54
CA SER A 455 8.70 -36.97 -23.78
C SER A 455 7.46 -36.84 -24.66
N PHE A 456 6.37 -36.33 -24.07
CA PHE A 456 5.12 -36.10 -24.79
C PHE A 456 5.32 -35.14 -25.98
N GLY A 457 4.71 -35.45 -27.13
CA GLY A 457 4.90 -34.71 -28.38
C GLY A 457 6.02 -35.27 -29.25
N VAL A 458 7.27 -35.17 -28.78
CA VAL A 458 8.49 -35.53 -29.55
C VAL A 458 8.51 -37.00 -29.98
N HIS A 459 7.96 -37.91 -29.17
CA HIS A 459 7.93 -39.33 -29.54
C HIS A 459 7.18 -39.61 -30.85
N ASN A 460 6.28 -38.71 -31.30
CA ASN A 460 5.58 -38.88 -32.57
C ASN A 460 6.49 -38.67 -33.80
N ASP A 461 7.62 -38.00 -33.60
CA ASP A 461 8.63 -37.74 -34.63
C ASP A 461 9.59 -38.92 -34.77
N TYR A 462 9.41 -39.98 -33.99
CA TYR A 462 10.21 -41.20 -34.04
C TYR A 462 9.32 -42.41 -34.32
N GLU A 463 9.82 -43.29 -35.15
CA GLU A 463 9.30 -44.64 -35.32
C GLU A 463 10.24 -45.59 -34.58
N VAL A 464 9.69 -46.41 -33.69
CA VAL A 464 10.46 -47.38 -32.88
C VAL A 464 10.01 -48.78 -33.28
N THR A 465 10.96 -49.59 -33.71
CA THR A 465 10.77 -50.97 -34.16
C THR A 465 11.48 -51.94 -33.24
N PHE A 466 10.88 -53.11 -33.03
CA PHE A 466 11.39 -54.15 -32.15
C PHE A 466 11.44 -55.49 -32.89
N GLU A 467 12.47 -56.28 -32.60
CA GLU A 467 12.53 -57.69 -33.02
C GLU A 467 12.40 -58.59 -31.79
N TYR A 468 11.48 -59.54 -31.87
CA TYR A 468 11.17 -60.47 -30.79
C TYR A 468 11.56 -61.91 -31.16
N ASP A 469 11.95 -62.69 -30.16
CA ASP A 469 12.16 -64.14 -30.27
C ASP A 469 10.85 -64.93 -30.05
N GLU A 470 10.86 -66.23 -30.32
CA GLU A 470 9.72 -67.16 -30.13
C GLU A 470 9.19 -67.22 -28.69
N LYS A 471 9.94 -66.68 -27.72
CA LYS A 471 9.58 -66.60 -26.29
C LYS A 471 9.20 -65.18 -25.83
N ASP A 472 8.81 -64.29 -26.75
CA ASP A 472 8.49 -62.88 -26.48
C ASP A 472 9.64 -62.10 -25.78
N ILE A 473 10.88 -62.48 -26.11
CA ILE A 473 12.08 -61.78 -25.65
C ILE A 473 12.50 -60.78 -26.72
N THR A 474 12.67 -59.52 -26.34
CA THR A 474 13.15 -58.47 -27.25
C THR A 474 14.64 -58.69 -27.51
N ARG A 475 15.02 -58.91 -28.78
CA ARG A 475 16.41 -59.15 -29.21
C ARG A 475 17.11 -57.87 -29.65
N SER A 476 16.40 -57.01 -30.35
CA SER A 476 16.91 -55.73 -30.83
C SER A 476 15.82 -54.67 -30.78
N MET A 477 16.25 -53.41 -30.73
CA MET A 477 15.39 -52.23 -30.79
C MET A 477 16.08 -51.23 -31.70
N SER A 478 15.36 -50.70 -32.67
CA SER A 478 15.85 -49.67 -33.58
C SER A 478 14.84 -48.53 -33.66
N TRP A 479 15.32 -47.33 -34.03
CA TRP A 479 14.45 -46.18 -34.20
C TRP A 479 14.88 -45.32 -35.38
N LYS A 480 13.90 -44.68 -36.02
CA LYS A 480 14.12 -43.75 -37.13
C LYS A 480 13.34 -42.47 -36.88
N LYS A 481 14.01 -41.33 -37.09
CA LYS A 481 13.36 -40.02 -37.04
C LYS A 481 12.55 -39.79 -38.33
N LYS A 482 11.30 -39.38 -38.18
CA LYS A 482 10.38 -39.03 -39.27
C LYS A 482 10.68 -37.59 -39.72
N GLU A 483 11.63 -37.43 -40.62
CA GLU A 483 12.13 -36.13 -41.08
C GLU A 483 11.02 -35.17 -41.52
N ALA A 484 10.05 -35.63 -42.31
CA ALA A 484 8.93 -34.79 -42.77
C ALA A 484 8.11 -34.21 -41.60
N ARG A 485 7.93 -34.97 -40.52
CA ARG A 485 7.20 -34.52 -39.33
C ARG A 485 8.06 -33.57 -38.48
N SER A 486 9.34 -33.88 -38.31
CA SER A 486 10.29 -33.00 -37.61
C SER A 486 10.39 -31.64 -38.30
N GLN A 487 10.45 -31.62 -39.64
CA GLN A 487 10.48 -30.39 -40.42
C GLN A 487 9.19 -29.58 -40.28
N LEU A 488 8.03 -30.25 -40.27
CA LEU A 488 6.75 -29.59 -40.01
C LEU A 488 6.72 -28.95 -38.61
N THR A 489 7.14 -29.69 -37.58
CA THR A 489 7.26 -29.18 -36.21
C THR A 489 8.21 -27.98 -36.16
N GLU A 490 9.39 -28.09 -36.77
CA GLU A 490 10.39 -27.01 -36.78
C GLU A 490 9.91 -25.76 -37.51
N SER A 491 9.15 -25.90 -38.60
CA SER A 491 8.57 -24.80 -39.38
C SER A 491 7.43 -24.06 -38.65
N SER A 492 6.84 -24.72 -37.64
CA SER A 492 5.77 -24.18 -36.80
C SER A 492 6.29 -23.46 -35.55
N HIS A 493 7.58 -23.61 -35.21
CA HIS A 493 8.16 -22.96 -34.04
C HIS A 493 8.10 -21.44 -34.13
N GLY A 494 7.72 -20.80 -33.03
CA GLY A 494 7.56 -19.35 -32.93
C GLY A 494 6.29 -18.80 -33.56
N LYS A 495 5.49 -19.65 -34.21
CA LYS A 495 4.21 -19.29 -34.82
C LYS A 495 3.04 -19.64 -33.93
N TYR A 496 2.12 -18.69 -33.76
CA TYR A 496 0.88 -18.92 -33.03
C TYR A 496 -0.23 -18.02 -33.58
N LEU A 497 -1.47 -18.44 -33.34
CA LEU A 497 -2.66 -17.76 -33.84
C LEU A 497 -3.34 -17.04 -32.68
N ILE A 498 -3.62 -15.75 -32.86
CA ILE A 498 -4.46 -14.95 -31.97
C ILE A 498 -5.84 -14.86 -32.59
N GLU A 499 -6.89 -15.20 -31.84
CA GLU A 499 -8.29 -15.14 -32.23
C GLU A 499 -9.00 -13.99 -31.53
N THR A 500 -9.85 -13.27 -32.27
CA THR A 500 -10.69 -12.19 -31.74
C THR A 500 -12.00 -12.02 -32.50
N ASN A 501 -13.10 -11.74 -31.77
CA ASN A 501 -14.40 -11.36 -32.33
C ASN A 501 -14.57 -9.82 -32.46
N MET A 502 -13.48 -9.06 -32.33
CA MET A 502 -13.45 -7.63 -32.58
C MET A 502 -13.44 -7.34 -34.07
N ASP A 503 -14.11 -6.27 -34.46
CA ASP A 503 -14.03 -5.71 -35.81
C ASP A 503 -12.86 -4.69 -35.83
N GLU A 504 -11.63 -5.22 -35.81
CA GLU A 504 -10.40 -4.41 -35.81
C GLU A 504 -9.66 -4.60 -37.14
N ASN A 505 -9.44 -3.49 -37.83
CA ASN A 505 -8.81 -3.46 -39.13
C ASN A 505 -7.29 -3.49 -39.03
N GLU A 506 -6.70 -2.97 -37.96
CA GLU A 506 -5.25 -2.91 -37.79
C GLU A 506 -4.71 -4.10 -36.97
N GLU A 507 -3.82 -4.89 -37.58
CA GLU A 507 -3.17 -6.04 -36.92
C GLU A 507 -2.37 -5.64 -35.68
N GLU A 508 -1.79 -4.44 -35.73
CA GLU A 508 -0.97 -3.89 -34.66
C GLU A 508 -1.79 -3.64 -33.39
N ASN A 509 -3.04 -3.18 -33.51
CA ASN A 509 -3.91 -2.96 -32.36
C ASN A 509 -4.25 -4.27 -31.67
N ILE A 510 -4.60 -5.32 -32.44
CA ILE A 510 -4.85 -6.68 -31.92
C ILE A 510 -3.62 -7.19 -31.15
N TRP A 511 -2.43 -7.02 -31.73
CA TRP A 511 -1.16 -7.39 -31.10
C TRP A 511 -0.89 -6.62 -29.80
N GLN A 512 -1.08 -5.30 -29.82
CA GLN A 512 -0.89 -4.44 -28.65
C GLN A 512 -1.86 -4.82 -27.53
N PHE A 513 -3.15 -5.00 -27.83
CA PHE A 513 -4.16 -5.41 -26.85
C PHE A 513 -3.85 -6.77 -26.23
N TYR A 514 -3.41 -7.74 -27.03
CA TYR A 514 -2.97 -9.04 -26.51
C TYR A 514 -1.78 -8.89 -25.55
N ASN A 515 -0.78 -8.06 -25.90
CA ASN A 515 0.40 -7.86 -25.07
C ASN A 515 0.11 -7.21 -23.71
N VAL A 516 -1.00 -6.50 -23.57
CA VAL A 516 -1.44 -5.96 -22.27
C VAL A 516 -1.66 -7.10 -21.26
N ILE A 517 -1.91 -8.34 -21.69
CA ILE A 517 -2.05 -9.49 -20.78
C ILE A 517 -0.87 -9.63 -19.82
N ARG A 518 0.34 -9.20 -20.21
CA ARG A 518 1.54 -9.20 -19.35
C ARG A 518 1.36 -8.35 -18.07
N MET A 519 0.43 -7.42 -18.04
CA MET A 519 0.08 -6.64 -16.85
C MET A 519 -0.58 -7.50 -15.77
N VAL A 520 -1.36 -8.53 -16.13
CA VAL A 520 -1.91 -9.48 -15.15
C VAL A 520 -0.80 -10.35 -14.56
N GLU A 521 0.20 -10.72 -15.36
CA GLU A 521 1.38 -11.46 -14.89
C GLU A 521 2.19 -10.63 -13.90
N GLU A 522 2.38 -9.33 -14.20
CA GLU A 522 3.04 -8.38 -13.31
C GLU A 522 2.27 -8.20 -11.99
N THR A 523 0.94 -8.15 -12.06
CA THR A 523 0.07 -8.12 -10.88
C THR A 523 0.29 -9.35 -10.00
N PHE A 524 0.32 -10.54 -10.61
CA PHE A 524 0.62 -11.77 -9.88
C PHE A 524 2.06 -11.82 -9.35
N ARG A 525 3.02 -11.23 -10.05
CA ARG A 525 4.40 -11.11 -9.58
C ARG A 525 4.46 -10.27 -8.30
N ILE A 526 3.80 -9.11 -8.26
CA ILE A 526 3.76 -8.26 -7.06
C ILE A 526 3.10 -9.00 -5.90
N LEU A 527 1.94 -9.63 -6.13
CA LEU A 527 1.26 -10.44 -5.11
C LEU A 527 2.18 -11.52 -4.54
N LYS A 528 2.91 -12.22 -5.41
CA LYS A 528 3.79 -13.34 -5.05
C LYS A 528 5.10 -12.95 -4.39
N THR A 529 5.74 -11.89 -4.88
CA THR A 529 7.12 -11.53 -4.51
C THR A 529 7.15 -10.41 -3.47
N ASP A 530 6.32 -9.37 -3.65
CA ASP A 530 6.36 -8.19 -2.78
C ASP A 530 5.39 -8.33 -1.59
N LEU A 531 4.25 -9.02 -1.80
CA LEU A 531 3.19 -9.19 -0.79
C LEU A 531 3.15 -10.60 -0.18
N ASP A 532 4.12 -11.45 -0.51
CA ASP A 532 4.38 -12.76 0.09
C ASP A 532 3.11 -13.62 0.28
N ILE A 533 2.30 -13.80 -0.77
CA ILE A 533 1.13 -14.70 -0.72
C ILE A 533 1.52 -16.19 -0.69
N ARG A 534 2.81 -16.51 -0.55
CA ARG A 534 3.35 -17.86 -0.59
C ARG A 534 4.71 -17.93 0.13
N PRO A 535 5.02 -19.02 0.84
CA PRO A 535 4.13 -20.12 1.22
C PRO A 535 3.04 -19.66 2.18
N VAL A 536 1.86 -20.28 2.07
CA VAL A 536 0.78 -20.03 3.02
C VAL A 536 0.76 -21.11 4.10
N TYR A 537 0.68 -20.69 5.37
CA TYR A 537 0.75 -21.56 6.54
C TYR A 537 -0.60 -21.76 7.26
N HIS A 538 -1.67 -21.11 6.78
CA HIS A 538 -3.02 -21.28 7.34
C HIS A 538 -3.58 -22.67 6.99
N LYS A 539 -4.23 -23.30 7.97
CA LYS A 539 -4.70 -24.69 7.86
C LYS A 539 -6.19 -24.86 7.57
N THR A 540 -6.98 -23.78 7.70
CA THR A 540 -8.43 -23.78 7.47
C THR A 540 -8.76 -22.99 6.22
N ASP A 541 -9.78 -23.42 5.47
CA ASP A 541 -10.18 -22.76 4.22
C ASP A 541 -10.57 -21.30 4.43
N GLU A 542 -11.25 -20.99 5.53
CA GLU A 542 -11.59 -19.61 5.90
C GLU A 542 -10.34 -18.77 6.18
N GLY A 543 -9.35 -19.33 6.89
CA GLY A 543 -8.11 -18.63 7.19
C GLY A 543 -7.27 -18.38 5.93
N ILE A 544 -7.24 -19.35 5.02
CA ILE A 544 -6.59 -19.23 3.72
C ILE A 544 -7.24 -18.12 2.89
N LYS A 545 -8.57 -18.11 2.79
CA LYS A 545 -9.32 -17.09 2.05
C LYS A 545 -9.08 -15.70 2.64
N ALA A 546 -9.15 -15.56 3.96
CA ALA A 546 -8.90 -14.31 4.66
C ALA A 546 -7.47 -13.79 4.43
N HIS A 547 -6.47 -14.67 4.49
CA HIS A 547 -5.07 -14.32 4.23
C HIS A 547 -4.83 -13.83 2.80
N LEU A 548 -5.33 -14.57 1.81
CA LEU A 548 -5.19 -14.21 0.39
C LEU A 548 -5.91 -12.89 0.09
N HIS A 549 -7.12 -12.71 0.63
CA HIS A 549 -7.86 -11.46 0.48
C HIS A 549 -7.15 -10.27 1.15
N LEU A 550 -6.54 -10.45 2.33
CA LEU A 550 -5.76 -9.39 2.96
C LEU A 550 -4.57 -8.95 2.08
N ALA A 551 -3.91 -9.89 1.40
CA ALA A 551 -2.87 -9.55 0.44
C ALA A 551 -3.41 -8.83 -0.80
N ILE A 552 -4.62 -9.18 -1.27
CA ILE A 552 -5.31 -8.44 -2.34
C ILE A 552 -5.63 -7.00 -1.90
N LEU A 553 -6.08 -6.79 -0.66
CA LEU A 553 -6.29 -5.45 -0.10
C LEU A 553 -4.98 -4.65 0.02
N ALA A 554 -3.89 -5.30 0.40
CA ALA A 554 -2.56 -4.69 0.36
C ALA A 554 -2.16 -4.31 -1.08
N TYR A 555 -2.47 -5.17 -2.05
CA TYR A 555 -2.22 -4.89 -3.46
C TYR A 555 -2.98 -3.68 -3.98
N TRP A 556 -4.21 -3.43 -3.50
CA TRP A 556 -4.93 -2.19 -3.82
C TRP A 556 -4.19 -0.93 -3.37
N VAL A 557 -3.51 -0.98 -2.22
CA VAL A 557 -2.65 0.12 -1.75
C VAL A 557 -1.43 0.27 -2.66
N VAL A 558 -0.75 -0.84 -2.95
CA VAL A 558 0.46 -0.85 -3.78
C VAL A 558 0.17 -0.34 -5.20
N SER A 559 -0.82 -0.92 -5.88
CA SER A 559 -1.22 -0.54 -7.24
C SER A 559 -1.66 0.93 -7.30
N SER A 560 -2.46 1.41 -6.35
CA SER A 560 -2.88 2.82 -6.27
C SER A 560 -1.73 3.81 -6.09
N ALA A 561 -0.74 3.45 -5.26
CA ALA A 561 0.45 4.27 -5.07
C ALA A 561 1.36 4.23 -6.31
N GLN A 562 1.65 3.03 -6.83
CA GLN A 562 2.49 2.85 -8.01
C GLN A 562 1.90 3.50 -9.26
N TYR A 563 0.58 3.50 -9.42
CA TYR A 563 -0.07 4.17 -10.54
C TYR A 563 0.17 5.69 -10.53
N GLN A 564 0.04 6.34 -9.38
CA GLN A 564 0.36 7.76 -9.22
C GLN A 564 1.85 8.04 -9.48
N LEU A 565 2.73 7.18 -8.97
CA LEU A 565 4.17 7.28 -9.19
C LEU A 565 4.54 7.12 -10.67
N LYS A 566 3.94 6.16 -11.37
CA LYS A 566 4.13 5.95 -12.82
C LYS A 566 3.72 7.17 -13.64
N LYS A 567 2.66 7.90 -13.25
CA LYS A 567 2.28 9.18 -13.89
C LYS A 567 3.34 10.28 -13.75
N LYS A 568 4.25 10.15 -12.79
CA LYS A 568 5.39 11.06 -12.56
C LYS A 568 6.73 10.41 -12.98
N ASP A 569 6.66 9.35 -13.78
CA ASP A 569 7.79 8.57 -14.30
C ASP A 569 8.65 7.86 -13.23
N ILE A 570 8.09 7.62 -12.04
CA ILE A 570 8.73 6.82 -10.99
C ILE A 570 8.24 5.37 -11.13
N ARG A 571 9.11 4.49 -11.65
CA ARG A 571 8.78 3.09 -12.03
C ARG A 571 9.46 2.02 -11.17
N HIS A 572 9.84 2.34 -9.94
CA HIS A 572 10.49 1.38 -9.03
C HIS A 572 9.53 0.27 -8.57
N GLU A 573 10.12 -0.92 -8.33
CA GLU A 573 9.41 -2.02 -7.67
C GLU A 573 8.99 -1.63 -6.25
N TRP A 574 7.92 -2.25 -5.74
CA TRP A 574 7.37 -1.85 -4.45
C TRP A 574 8.37 -2.05 -3.30
N ASN A 575 9.15 -3.12 -3.32
CA ASN A 575 10.20 -3.36 -2.33
C ASN A 575 11.27 -2.26 -2.32
N GLU A 576 11.65 -1.74 -3.48
CA GLU A 576 12.61 -0.63 -3.59
C GLU A 576 12.00 0.68 -3.09
N LEU A 577 10.72 0.94 -3.41
CA LEU A 577 9.98 2.08 -2.86
C LEU A 577 9.93 1.98 -1.33
N VAL A 578 9.59 0.82 -0.77
CA VAL A 578 9.56 0.57 0.69
C VAL A 578 10.93 0.79 1.32
N ARG A 579 12.02 0.36 0.66
CA ARG A 579 13.38 0.62 1.12
C ARG A 579 13.67 2.12 1.24
N VAL A 580 13.31 2.90 0.22
CA VAL A 580 13.47 4.38 0.24
C VAL A 580 12.54 5.02 1.27
N MET A 581 11.29 4.59 1.36
CA MET A 581 10.32 5.14 2.32
C MET A 581 10.68 4.86 3.78
N LYS A 582 11.43 3.78 4.06
CA LYS A 582 11.91 3.43 5.41
C LYS A 582 13.05 4.32 5.93
N THR A 583 13.63 5.21 5.11
CA THR A 583 14.67 6.14 5.57
C THR A 583 14.13 7.21 6.52
N GLN A 584 12.84 7.54 6.43
CA GLN A 584 12.21 8.47 7.36
C GLN A 584 11.71 7.75 8.62
N VAL A 585 12.13 8.29 9.77
CA VAL A 585 11.79 7.76 11.09
C VAL A 585 11.20 8.86 11.99
N VAL A 586 10.36 8.46 12.93
CA VAL A 586 9.94 9.29 14.07
C VAL A 586 10.77 8.94 15.29
N VAL A 587 11.30 9.96 15.97
CA VAL A 587 12.22 9.81 17.11
C VAL A 587 11.76 10.70 18.24
N THR A 588 11.98 10.25 19.48
CA THR A 588 11.85 11.08 20.69
C THR A 588 13.22 11.56 21.13
N THR A 589 13.48 12.84 20.96
CA THR A 589 14.69 13.49 21.46
C THR A 589 14.43 13.98 22.87
N ARG A 590 15.17 13.44 23.83
CA ARG A 590 15.14 13.82 25.25
C ARG A 590 16.37 14.66 25.57
N ALA A 591 16.19 15.77 26.29
CA ALA A 591 17.28 16.60 26.79
C ALA A 591 16.94 17.17 28.17
N THR A 592 17.96 17.51 28.96
CA THR A 592 17.82 18.16 30.26
C THR A 592 18.14 19.64 30.13
N ARG A 593 17.29 20.51 30.67
CA ARG A 593 17.51 21.95 30.77
C ARG A 593 18.43 22.30 31.92
N ASN A 594 18.92 23.54 31.93
CA ASN A 594 19.73 24.07 33.04
C ASN A 594 18.98 24.12 34.39
N ASP A 595 17.64 24.22 34.37
CA ASP A 595 16.80 24.18 35.57
C ASP A 595 16.55 22.75 36.10
N GLY A 596 17.20 21.75 35.51
CA GLY A 596 17.02 20.33 35.82
C GLY A 596 15.76 19.70 35.22
N ALA A 597 14.88 20.47 34.56
CA ALA A 597 13.70 19.94 33.90
C ALA A 597 14.07 19.13 32.65
N ARG A 598 13.29 18.09 32.36
CA ARG A 598 13.49 17.22 31.19
C ARG A 598 12.55 17.63 30.07
N ILE A 599 13.08 17.86 28.88
CA ILE A 599 12.33 18.09 27.66
C ILE A 599 12.33 16.82 26.83
N GLU A 600 11.17 16.46 26.28
CA GLU A 600 11.04 15.42 25.26
C GLU A 600 10.33 15.98 24.03
N ILE A 601 10.92 15.78 22.86
CA ILE A 601 10.36 16.19 21.58
C ILE A 601 10.18 14.94 20.73
N ARG A 602 8.93 14.59 20.38
CA ARG A 602 8.63 13.53 19.42
C ARG A 602 8.37 14.16 18.05
N GLN A 603 9.24 13.88 17.09
CA GLN A 603 9.19 14.47 15.75
C GLN A 603 9.75 13.51 14.68
N CYS A 604 9.33 13.71 13.44
CA CYS A 604 9.88 12.97 12.30
C CYS A 604 11.22 13.57 11.87
N THR A 605 12.10 12.73 11.36
CA THR A 605 13.27 13.20 10.60
C THR A 605 12.81 13.83 9.29
N GLU A 606 13.61 14.77 8.80
CA GLU A 606 13.42 15.29 7.46
C GLU A 606 13.60 14.15 6.43
N PRO A 607 12.70 14.04 5.44
CA PRO A 607 12.83 13.06 4.37
C PRO A 607 14.05 13.37 3.49
N GLU A 608 14.76 12.32 3.08
CA GLU A 608 15.82 12.43 2.06
C GLU A 608 15.24 12.83 0.69
N GLU A 609 16.08 13.32 -0.21
CA GLU A 609 15.68 13.81 -1.55
C GLU A 609 14.80 12.81 -2.32
N LYS A 610 15.20 11.53 -2.38
CA LYS A 610 14.42 10.48 -3.06
C LYS A 610 13.04 10.27 -2.44
N LEU A 611 12.95 10.32 -1.11
CA LEU A 611 11.66 10.20 -0.43
C LEU A 611 10.80 11.45 -0.64
N ASN A 612 11.39 12.64 -0.63
CA ASN A 612 10.67 13.87 -0.96
C ASN A 612 10.04 13.80 -2.36
N GLN A 613 10.77 13.30 -3.36
CA GLN A 613 10.23 13.09 -4.70
C GLN A 613 9.03 12.13 -4.70
N ILE A 614 9.11 11.02 -3.95
CA ILE A 614 8.01 10.06 -3.81
C ILE A 614 6.79 10.69 -3.12
N LEU A 615 6.98 11.37 -1.98
CA LEU A 615 5.90 12.00 -1.23
C LEU A 615 5.21 13.11 -2.05
N ALA A 616 6.00 13.91 -2.77
CA ALA A 616 5.48 14.95 -3.67
C ALA A 616 4.70 14.34 -4.85
N ALA A 617 5.22 13.28 -5.48
CA ALA A 617 4.53 12.59 -6.57
C ALA A 617 3.21 11.94 -6.13
N LEU A 618 3.09 11.61 -4.84
CA LEU A 618 1.89 11.08 -4.22
C LEU A 618 0.99 12.16 -3.62
N ASP A 619 1.27 13.46 -3.76
CA ASP A 619 0.53 14.56 -3.12
C ASP A 619 0.34 14.37 -1.60
N ILE A 620 1.37 13.83 -0.92
CA ILE A 620 1.36 13.62 0.52
C ILE A 620 2.12 14.76 1.20
N LYS A 621 1.40 15.56 2.00
CA LYS A 621 2.03 16.63 2.80
C LYS A 621 2.78 16.02 3.99
N THR A 622 3.98 16.54 4.24
CA THR A 622 4.90 16.10 5.30
C THR A 622 4.36 16.36 6.71
N PRO A 623 4.90 15.64 7.71
CA PRO A 623 4.41 14.33 8.15
C PRO A 623 3.09 14.41 8.92
N LEU A 624 2.28 13.33 8.86
CA LEU A 624 0.97 13.25 9.56
C LEU A 624 1.09 13.40 11.08
N ILE A 625 2.23 13.02 11.67
CA ILE A 625 2.50 13.20 13.09
C ILE A 625 3.04 14.61 13.33
N ARG A 626 2.23 15.44 14.01
CA ARG A 626 2.66 16.76 14.50
C ARG A 626 3.74 16.62 15.57
N ARG A 627 4.70 17.54 15.58
CA ARG A 627 5.71 17.68 16.63
C ARG A 627 5.02 17.80 18.00
N LYS A 628 5.37 16.92 18.94
CA LYS A 628 4.90 16.98 20.33
C LYS A 628 6.08 17.34 21.25
N LYS A 629 5.93 18.39 22.05
CA LYS A 629 6.91 18.83 23.06
C LYS A 629 6.31 18.58 24.45
N PHE A 630 7.03 17.85 25.30
CA PHE A 630 6.70 17.61 26.70
C PHE A 630 7.81 18.18 27.59
N VAL A 631 7.44 18.81 28.70
CA VAL A 631 8.39 19.34 29.69
C VAL A 631 8.03 18.78 31.06
N TRP A 632 8.97 18.11 31.70
CA TRP A 632 8.84 17.48 33.00
C TRP A 632 9.72 18.19 34.01
N HIS A 633 9.11 18.84 35.00
CA HIS A 633 9.84 19.49 36.08
C HIS A 633 10.23 18.47 37.16
N PRO A 634 11.43 18.57 37.78
CA PRO A 634 11.80 17.73 38.90
C PRO A 634 10.78 17.89 40.04
N LYS A 635 10.37 16.80 40.68
CA LYS A 635 9.58 16.90 41.92
C LYS A 635 10.43 17.60 42.97
N ALA A 636 9.91 18.66 43.58
CA ALA A 636 10.57 19.32 44.71
C ALA A 636 10.88 18.28 45.81
N PRO A 637 12.07 18.29 46.43
CA PRO A 637 12.37 17.39 47.52
C PRO A 637 11.34 17.60 48.65
N PRO A 638 10.90 16.53 49.34
CA PRO A 638 10.01 16.69 50.49
C PRO A 638 10.69 17.62 51.50
N GLN A 639 9.98 18.67 51.91
CA GLN A 639 10.45 19.56 52.97
C GLN A 639 10.71 18.70 54.21
N LYS A 640 11.99 18.54 54.59
CA LYS A 640 12.33 18.05 55.92
C LYS A 640 11.76 19.07 56.90
N ASN A 641 10.72 18.70 57.64
CA ASN A 641 10.31 19.43 58.83
C ASN A 641 11.49 19.45 59.80
N ILE A 642 12.25 20.55 59.78
CA ILE A 642 13.16 20.89 60.86
C ILE A 642 12.26 21.36 61.99
N HIS A 643 11.75 20.42 62.79
CA HIS A 643 11.29 20.77 64.13
C HIS A 643 12.54 21.09 64.94
N SER A 644 12.75 22.39 65.11
CA SER A 644 13.56 22.99 66.16
C SER A 644 13.12 22.42 67.51
N PHE A 645 13.94 21.55 68.09
CA PHE A 645 13.92 21.32 69.53
C PHE A 645 14.64 22.49 70.19
N THR A 646 13.85 23.40 70.76
CA THR A 646 14.30 24.45 71.69
C THR A 646 13.61 24.24 73.04
N GLY A 647 14.41 24.06 74.09
CA GLY A 647 14.02 24.11 75.51
C GLY A 647 13.42 22.81 76.05
N THR A 648 13.78 22.30 77.23
CA THR A 648 14.56 22.80 78.38
C THR A 648 14.93 21.59 79.23
#